data_AF-A0A5N4DJP0-F1
#
_entry.id   AF-A0A5N4DJP0-F1
#
_cell.length_a   1.000
_cell.length_b   1.000
_cell.length_c   1.000
_cell.angle_alpha   90.00
_cell.angle_beta   90.00
_cell.angle_gamma   90.00
#
_symmetry.space_group_name_H-M   'P 1'
#
loop_
_entity.id
_entity.type
_entity.pdbx_description
1 polymer ?
#
loop_
_entity_poly.entity_id
_entity_poly.type
_entity_poly.pdbx_seq_one_letter_code
_entity_poly.pdbx_strand_id
1 'polypeptide(L)'
;MAEEPDLVSAIYGRGIAYGKKGLHDIKNAELALFELSRVITLEPDRPEVFEQRAEILSPLGRINEAVNDLTKAIQLQPSARLYRHRGTLYFISEDYATAHADFQQSLELNRNQPTAMLYKGLTFFHRGLLKVNALCAPYDISAFPLRNEVESCAVIRQEPRNQRLLKAEEKSDFEERGVQACLKQMNYFSIYFLQEAIESFKEALKQKVDFIDAYKSLGQAYRELGNFEAATESFQKALLLNQNHVQTLQLRGMMLYHHGSLQEALKNFKRCLQLEPYNEVCQYMKGLSHVAMGQFYEGIKAQTKVMLNDPLPGQKASPEYLKVKYLREYSRYLHAHLDTPLTEYNIDVDLPGSFKDHWAKNLPFLIDDYEEQPGLQPHIRDVLHQNFESYKPEVQELICIADRLGSLMQYETPGFLPNKRIHRAMGLAALEVMQAVQRTWTNSKVRMNGKTRLMQWRDMFDIAVKWRRIADPDQPVLWLDQMPARSLSRGFNNHINLIRGQVINMRYLEYFEKILHFIKDRILVYHGANNPKGLLEVREALEKVHKVEDLLPIMKQFNTKTKDGFTVNTKVPSLKDQGKEYDGFTITITGDKYEADAVCNLILSLVYYFYNLMPLSRGSSVIAYSVIVGALMASGKEVAGKIPKGKLVDFEAMTAPGSEAFSKIAKSWMNLKSISPSYKTLPSVSEAFPTLRSMIEVLNTDSSPRCLKKL
;
A
#
# COMPACT_ATOMS: atom_id res chain seq x y z
N MET A 1 -60.61 -22.36 19.14
CA MET A 1 -59.65 -22.86 20.14
C MET A 1 -58.78 -21.70 20.53
N ALA A 2 -59.08 -21.09 21.68
CA ALA A 2 -58.16 -20.19 22.35
C ALA A 2 -57.18 -21.09 23.13
N GLU A 3 -55.92 -21.11 22.74
CA GLU A 3 -54.88 -21.87 23.45
C GLU A 3 -54.28 -21.02 24.57
N GLU A 4 -53.94 -21.67 25.68
CA GLU A 4 -53.56 -21.06 26.97
C GLU A 4 -52.28 -20.19 26.89
N PRO A 5 -52.33 -18.90 27.28
CA PRO A 5 -51.18 -17.99 27.28
C PRO A 5 -49.95 -18.48 28.07
N ASP A 6 -50.18 -19.31 29.08
CA ASP A 6 -49.12 -19.87 29.95
C ASP A 6 -48.25 -20.89 29.22
N LEU A 7 -48.82 -21.61 28.24
CA LEU A 7 -48.08 -22.60 27.45
C LEU A 7 -47.07 -21.93 26.52
N VAL A 8 -47.46 -20.84 25.84
CA VAL A 8 -46.57 -20.10 24.93
C VAL A 8 -45.41 -19.47 25.70
N SER A 9 -45.71 -18.89 26.87
CA SER A 9 -44.70 -18.33 27.77
C SER A 9 -43.71 -19.38 28.29
N ALA A 10 -44.18 -20.60 28.59
CA ALA A 10 -43.32 -21.71 28.99
C ALA A 10 -42.43 -22.21 27.83
N ILE A 11 -42.95 -22.31 26.60
CA ILE A 11 -42.18 -22.69 25.41
C ILE A 11 -41.10 -21.63 25.13
N TYR A 12 -41.46 -20.34 25.22
CA TYR A 12 -40.52 -19.23 25.07
C TYR A 12 -39.40 -19.26 26.13
N GLY A 13 -39.76 -19.44 27.40
CA GLY A 13 -38.78 -19.60 28.49
C GLY A 13 -37.83 -20.77 28.29
N ARG A 14 -38.34 -21.91 27.78
CA ARG A 14 -37.52 -23.07 27.41
C ARG A 14 -36.59 -22.77 26.23
N GLY A 15 -37.08 -22.09 25.21
CA GLY A 15 -36.27 -21.63 24.07
C GLY A 15 -35.10 -20.74 24.50
N ILE A 16 -35.33 -19.76 25.37
CA ILE A 16 -34.26 -18.91 25.93
C ILE A 16 -33.26 -19.73 26.74
N ALA A 17 -33.74 -20.66 27.58
CA ALA A 17 -32.86 -21.50 28.40
C ALA A 17 -31.95 -22.38 27.53
N TYR A 18 -32.48 -22.97 26.47
CA TYR A 18 -31.68 -23.69 25.48
C TYR A 18 -30.73 -22.76 24.74
N GLY A 19 -31.16 -21.55 24.35
CA GLY A 19 -30.31 -20.57 23.67
C GLY A 19 -29.09 -20.17 24.49
N LYS A 20 -29.27 -19.92 25.79
CA LYS A 20 -28.16 -19.62 26.72
C LYS A 20 -27.17 -20.79 26.84
N LYS A 21 -27.63 -22.04 26.79
CA LYS A 21 -26.77 -23.23 26.77
C LYS A 21 -26.16 -23.49 25.38
N GLY A 22 -26.87 -23.10 24.33
CA GLY A 22 -26.52 -23.30 22.92
C GLY A 22 -25.33 -22.47 22.44
N LEU A 23 -24.99 -21.39 23.16
CA LEU A 23 -23.75 -20.63 22.95
C LEU A 23 -22.47 -21.50 23.07
N HIS A 24 -22.57 -22.67 23.71
CA HIS A 24 -21.47 -23.61 23.89
C HIS A 24 -21.72 -25.01 23.27
N ASP A 25 -22.90 -25.23 22.69
CA ASP A 25 -23.30 -26.52 22.11
C ASP A 25 -24.32 -26.34 20.98
N ILE A 26 -23.92 -26.72 19.76
CA ILE A 26 -24.73 -26.61 18.54
C ILE A 26 -26.07 -27.34 18.69
N LYS A 27 -26.11 -28.47 19.41
CA LYS A 27 -27.35 -29.23 19.60
C LYS A 27 -28.38 -28.44 20.39
N ASN A 28 -27.94 -27.77 21.45
CA ASN A 28 -28.81 -26.91 22.26
C ASN A 28 -29.22 -25.64 21.49
N ALA A 29 -28.37 -25.12 20.61
CA ALA A 29 -28.73 -24.01 19.74
C ALA A 29 -29.86 -24.39 18.77
N GLU A 30 -29.78 -25.54 18.11
CA GLU A 30 -30.85 -26.01 17.20
C GLU A 30 -32.17 -26.30 17.95
N LEU A 31 -32.10 -26.84 19.18
CA LEU A 31 -33.28 -27.00 20.04
C LEU A 31 -33.91 -25.65 20.40
N ALA A 32 -33.09 -24.64 20.69
CA ALA A 32 -33.57 -23.29 20.96
C ALA A 32 -34.28 -22.68 19.74
N LEU A 33 -33.69 -22.82 18.55
CA LEU A 33 -34.29 -22.35 17.29
C LEU A 33 -35.62 -23.04 17.01
N PHE A 34 -35.73 -24.34 17.28
CA PHE A 34 -36.96 -25.10 17.13
C PHE A 34 -38.07 -24.56 18.05
N GLU A 35 -37.79 -24.39 19.35
CA GLU A 35 -38.79 -23.89 20.30
C GLU A 35 -39.20 -22.44 20.00
N LEU A 36 -38.26 -21.56 19.64
CA LEU A 36 -38.58 -20.19 19.25
C LEU A 36 -39.40 -20.13 17.96
N SER A 37 -39.17 -21.05 17.01
CA SER A 37 -39.99 -21.15 15.78
C SER A 37 -41.42 -21.59 16.07
N ARG A 38 -41.62 -22.45 17.06
CA ARG A 38 -42.96 -22.81 17.55
C ARG A 38 -43.66 -21.59 18.17
N VAL A 39 -42.96 -20.80 18.99
CA VAL A 39 -43.52 -19.56 19.55
C VAL A 39 -43.95 -18.62 18.43
N ILE A 40 -43.14 -18.42 17.40
CA ILE A 40 -43.47 -17.57 16.23
C ILE A 40 -44.71 -18.09 15.48
N THR A 41 -44.92 -19.41 15.44
CA THR A 41 -46.10 -20.01 14.80
C THR A 41 -47.38 -19.73 15.58
N LEU A 42 -47.28 -19.67 16.92
CA LEU A 42 -48.41 -19.44 17.82
C LEU A 42 -48.71 -17.94 18.01
N GLU A 43 -47.66 -17.12 18.18
CA GLU A 43 -47.72 -15.67 18.41
C GLU A 43 -46.78 -14.94 17.42
N PRO A 44 -47.23 -14.67 16.18
CA PRO A 44 -46.40 -14.09 15.12
C PRO A 44 -46.14 -12.57 15.26
N ASP A 45 -46.78 -11.92 16.23
CA ASP A 45 -46.76 -10.48 16.48
C ASP A 45 -45.79 -10.05 17.60
N ARG A 46 -44.98 -10.97 18.13
CA ARG A 46 -44.01 -10.70 19.20
C ARG A 46 -42.58 -10.46 18.68
N PRO A 47 -42.10 -9.20 18.62
CA PRO A 47 -40.79 -8.87 18.06
C PRO A 47 -39.61 -9.46 18.86
N GLU A 48 -39.78 -9.65 20.17
CA GLU A 48 -38.70 -10.15 21.04
C GLU A 48 -38.28 -11.58 20.68
N VAL A 49 -39.23 -12.40 20.21
CA VAL A 49 -38.98 -13.80 19.86
C VAL A 49 -38.09 -13.88 18.61
N PHE A 50 -38.37 -13.03 17.62
CA PHE A 50 -37.52 -12.90 16.43
C PHE A 50 -36.14 -12.36 16.78
N GLU A 51 -36.03 -11.37 17.67
CA GLU A 51 -34.74 -10.86 18.14
C GLU A 51 -33.91 -11.96 18.83
N GLN A 52 -34.52 -12.72 19.74
CA GLN A 52 -33.84 -13.82 20.45
C GLN A 52 -33.41 -14.94 19.49
N ARG A 53 -34.22 -15.25 18.47
CA ARG A 53 -33.85 -16.24 17.46
C ARG A 53 -32.67 -15.75 16.61
N ALA A 54 -32.65 -14.48 16.23
CA ALA A 54 -31.53 -13.87 15.52
C ALA A 54 -30.23 -13.87 16.35
N GLU A 55 -30.30 -13.61 17.67
CA GLU A 55 -29.14 -13.65 18.58
C GLU A 55 -28.48 -15.05 18.62
N ILE A 56 -29.26 -16.12 18.44
CA ILE A 56 -28.77 -17.51 18.40
C ILE A 56 -28.27 -17.88 16.99
N LEU A 57 -28.96 -17.44 15.92
CA LEU A 57 -28.56 -17.69 14.53
C LEU A 57 -27.22 -17.03 14.16
N SER A 58 -26.94 -15.86 14.74
CA SER A 58 -25.75 -15.05 14.45
C SER A 58 -24.42 -15.80 14.68
N PRO A 59 -24.13 -16.38 15.87
CA PRO A 59 -22.91 -17.15 16.09
C PRO A 59 -22.87 -18.48 15.32
N LEU A 60 -24.00 -19.01 14.86
CA LEU A 60 -24.06 -20.20 14.00
C LEU A 60 -23.69 -19.91 12.54
N GLY A 61 -23.45 -18.63 12.18
CA GLY A 61 -23.16 -18.22 10.80
C GLY A 61 -24.39 -18.20 9.89
N ARG A 62 -25.60 -18.39 10.42
CA ARG A 62 -26.88 -18.34 9.69
C ARG A 62 -27.35 -16.89 9.54
N ILE A 63 -26.47 -16.05 8.96
CA ILE A 63 -26.62 -14.59 8.91
C ILE A 63 -27.91 -14.16 8.19
N ASN A 64 -28.23 -14.79 7.05
CA ASN A 64 -29.42 -14.43 6.26
C ASN A 64 -30.74 -14.66 7.03
N GLU A 65 -30.82 -15.75 7.79
CA GLU A 65 -32.00 -16.04 8.61
C GLU A 65 -32.10 -15.06 9.78
N ALA A 66 -30.98 -14.74 10.43
CA ALA A 66 -30.93 -13.74 11.49
C ALA A 66 -31.37 -12.34 11.00
N VAL A 67 -30.92 -11.94 9.80
CA VAL A 67 -31.31 -10.67 9.17
C VAL A 67 -32.80 -10.63 8.84
N ASN A 68 -33.38 -11.73 8.36
CA ASN A 68 -34.82 -11.83 8.09
C ASN A 68 -35.64 -11.68 9.37
N ASP A 69 -35.23 -12.34 10.44
CA ASP A 69 -35.88 -12.25 11.75
C ASP A 69 -35.83 -10.84 12.30
N LEU A 70 -34.66 -10.19 12.28
CA LEU A 70 -34.53 -8.80 12.72
C LEU A 70 -35.35 -7.84 11.84
N THR A 71 -35.45 -8.11 10.54
CA THR A 71 -36.28 -7.30 9.65
C THR A 71 -37.76 -7.43 10.01
N LYS A 72 -38.24 -8.63 10.37
CA LYS A 72 -39.60 -8.83 10.84
C LYS A 72 -39.84 -8.17 12.21
N ALA A 73 -38.88 -8.28 13.13
CA ALA A 73 -38.92 -7.60 14.43
C ALA A 73 -39.02 -6.07 14.27
N ILE A 74 -38.24 -5.49 13.37
CA ILE A 74 -38.27 -4.05 13.06
C ILE A 74 -39.62 -3.62 12.48
N GLN A 75 -40.24 -4.43 11.61
CA GLN A 75 -41.58 -4.16 11.06
C GLN A 75 -42.66 -4.13 12.14
N LEU A 76 -42.55 -4.99 13.16
CA LEU A 76 -43.49 -5.05 14.27
C LEU A 76 -43.26 -3.90 15.25
N GLN A 77 -42.01 -3.70 15.67
CA GLN A 77 -41.63 -2.65 16.62
C GLN A 77 -40.22 -2.13 16.33
N PRO A 78 -40.10 -1.00 15.63
CA PRO A 78 -38.80 -0.37 15.37
C PRO A 78 -38.11 0.02 16.68
N SER A 79 -36.84 -0.38 16.85
CA SER A 79 -36.04 0.04 17.99
C SER A 79 -34.59 0.26 17.61
N ALA A 80 -33.92 1.18 18.32
CA ALA A 80 -32.51 1.48 18.09
C ALA A 80 -31.62 0.22 18.24
N ARG A 81 -31.98 -0.69 19.15
CA ARG A 81 -31.28 -1.96 19.39
C ARG A 81 -31.36 -2.89 18.18
N LEU A 82 -32.54 -3.06 17.59
CA LEU A 82 -32.75 -3.93 16.45
C LEU A 82 -31.99 -3.46 15.21
N TYR A 83 -32.05 -2.15 14.90
CA TYR A 83 -31.26 -1.56 13.82
C TYR A 83 -29.75 -1.76 14.05
N ARG A 84 -29.25 -1.52 15.28
CA ARG A 84 -27.84 -1.76 15.61
C ARG A 84 -27.45 -3.23 15.42
N HIS A 85 -28.29 -4.17 15.85
CA HIS A 85 -28.01 -5.60 15.75
C HIS A 85 -27.96 -6.04 14.29
N ARG A 86 -28.95 -5.64 13.47
CA ARG A 86 -28.98 -5.94 12.03
C ARG A 86 -27.82 -5.28 11.29
N GLY A 87 -27.49 -4.03 11.62
CA GLY A 87 -26.31 -3.33 11.09
C GLY A 87 -24.99 -4.05 11.40
N THR A 88 -24.84 -4.64 12.59
CA THR A 88 -23.65 -5.45 12.93
C THR A 88 -23.57 -6.72 12.08
N LEU A 89 -24.71 -7.37 11.79
CA LEU A 89 -24.72 -8.54 10.91
C LEU A 89 -24.35 -8.19 9.47
N TYR A 90 -24.87 -7.08 8.95
CA TYR A 90 -24.45 -6.57 7.64
C TYR A 90 -22.97 -6.19 7.60
N PHE A 91 -22.43 -5.65 8.70
CA PHE A 91 -21.00 -5.34 8.80
C PHE A 91 -20.14 -6.61 8.73
N ILE A 92 -20.54 -7.69 9.42
CA ILE A 92 -19.84 -8.98 9.40
C ILE A 92 -19.95 -9.64 8.03
N SER A 93 -21.06 -9.48 7.33
CA SER A 93 -21.22 -9.95 5.95
C SER A 93 -20.53 -9.04 4.91
N GLU A 94 -19.73 -8.08 5.36
CA GLU A 94 -19.02 -7.09 4.53
C GLU A 94 -19.93 -6.14 3.71
N ASP A 95 -21.24 -6.11 3.97
CA ASP A 95 -22.16 -5.12 3.40
C ASP A 95 -22.14 -3.84 4.25
N TYR A 96 -21.04 -3.09 4.11
CA TYR A 96 -20.82 -1.87 4.86
C TYR A 96 -21.81 -0.75 4.53
N ALA A 97 -22.45 -0.78 3.37
CA ALA A 97 -23.41 0.23 2.93
C ALA A 97 -24.73 0.11 3.66
N THR A 98 -25.30 -1.09 3.68
CA THR A 98 -26.54 -1.38 4.41
C THR A 98 -26.30 -1.26 5.92
N ALA A 99 -25.14 -1.73 6.39
CA ALA A 99 -24.72 -1.56 7.78
C ALA A 99 -24.69 -0.09 8.21
N HIS A 100 -24.13 0.80 7.38
CA HIS A 100 -24.11 2.24 7.67
C HIS A 100 -25.52 2.82 7.84
N ALA A 101 -26.46 2.48 6.95
CA ALA A 101 -27.83 2.97 7.02
C ALA A 101 -28.53 2.53 8.32
N ASP A 102 -28.34 1.27 8.71
CA ASP A 102 -28.89 0.73 9.95
C ASP A 102 -28.27 1.39 11.21
N PHE A 103 -26.95 1.63 11.23
CA PHE A 103 -26.34 2.38 12.34
C PHE A 103 -26.81 3.83 12.39
N GLN A 104 -27.00 4.48 11.25
CA GLN A 104 -27.54 5.83 11.16
C GLN A 104 -28.97 5.89 11.73
N GLN A 105 -29.85 4.98 11.31
CA GLN A 105 -31.22 4.88 11.84
C GLN A 105 -31.24 4.58 13.35
N SER A 106 -30.35 3.70 13.82
CA SER A 106 -30.20 3.44 15.25
C SER A 106 -29.83 4.71 16.03
N LEU A 107 -28.92 5.53 15.50
CA LEU A 107 -28.48 6.79 16.11
C LEU A 107 -29.51 7.91 16.04
N GLU A 108 -30.38 7.91 15.02
CA GLU A 108 -31.52 8.82 14.92
C GLU A 108 -32.56 8.53 16.01
N LEU A 109 -32.82 7.26 16.31
CA LEU A 109 -33.72 6.84 17.39
C LEU A 109 -33.10 7.03 18.78
N ASN A 110 -31.81 6.74 18.94
CA ASN A 110 -31.09 6.97 20.19
C ASN A 110 -29.64 7.39 19.92
N ARG A 111 -29.37 8.67 20.16
CA ARG A 111 -28.05 9.29 19.92
C ARG A 111 -26.96 8.84 20.88
N ASN A 112 -27.29 8.35 22.07
CA ASN A 112 -26.27 7.99 23.07
C ASN A 112 -25.85 6.51 22.95
N GLN A 113 -25.24 6.17 21.80
CA GLN A 113 -24.79 4.81 21.50
C GLN A 113 -23.36 4.83 20.93
N PRO A 114 -22.32 4.87 21.79
CA PRO A 114 -20.94 4.95 21.33
C PRO A 114 -20.54 3.76 20.45
N THR A 115 -21.04 2.56 20.74
CA THR A 115 -20.79 1.36 19.92
C THR A 115 -21.36 1.51 18.51
N ALA A 116 -22.58 2.06 18.36
CA ALA A 116 -23.15 2.30 17.04
C ALA A 116 -22.36 3.37 16.26
N MET A 117 -21.86 4.41 16.93
CA MET A 117 -20.96 5.41 16.33
C MET A 117 -19.62 4.80 15.89
N LEU A 118 -19.03 3.91 16.70
CA LEU A 118 -17.81 3.18 16.34
C LEU A 118 -18.04 2.33 15.09
N TYR A 119 -19.10 1.51 15.07
CA TYR A 119 -19.37 0.66 13.91
C TYR A 119 -19.74 1.48 12.67
N LYS A 120 -20.45 2.60 12.81
CA LYS A 120 -20.64 3.57 11.72
C LYS A 120 -19.31 4.09 11.19
N GLY A 121 -18.39 4.52 12.06
CA GLY A 121 -17.04 4.94 11.66
C GLY A 121 -16.24 3.81 10.99
N LEU A 122 -16.37 2.57 11.48
CA LEU A 122 -15.75 1.40 10.86
C LEU A 122 -16.34 1.11 9.48
N THR A 123 -17.65 1.30 9.27
CA THR A 123 -18.25 1.15 7.93
C THR A 123 -17.61 2.12 6.94
N PHE A 124 -17.40 3.37 7.34
CA PHE A 124 -16.68 4.34 6.50
C PHE A 124 -15.23 3.93 6.31
N PHE A 125 -14.53 3.54 7.37
CA PHE A 125 -13.13 3.12 7.29
C PHE A 125 -12.94 1.95 6.31
N HIS A 126 -13.75 0.89 6.43
CA HIS A 126 -13.70 -0.25 5.53
C HIS A 126 -14.10 0.14 4.11
N ARG A 127 -15.13 0.96 3.91
CA ARG A 127 -15.50 1.50 2.59
C ARG A 127 -14.38 2.34 1.96
N GLY A 128 -13.61 3.07 2.77
CA GLY A 128 -12.43 3.80 2.33
C GLY A 128 -11.24 2.88 1.98
N LEU A 129 -11.15 1.70 2.59
CA LEU A 129 -10.10 0.71 2.38
C LEU A 129 -10.46 -0.41 1.38
N LEU A 130 -11.72 -0.56 0.98
CA LEU A 130 -12.20 -1.65 0.14
C LEU A 130 -11.32 -1.79 -1.12
N LYS A 131 -10.65 -2.93 -1.22
CA LYS A 131 -9.98 -3.38 -2.44
C LYS A 131 -11.06 -3.77 -3.43
N VAL A 132 -11.10 -3.09 -4.57
CA VAL A 132 -12.07 -3.33 -5.65
C VAL A 132 -11.69 -4.61 -6.41
N ASN A 133 -11.77 -5.78 -5.77
CA ASN A 133 -11.69 -7.04 -6.50
C ASN A 133 -13.05 -7.45 -7.08
N ALA A 134 -14.17 -6.89 -6.61
CA ALA A 134 -15.52 -7.33 -7.00
C ALA A 134 -16.15 -6.56 -8.18
N LEU A 135 -15.76 -5.31 -8.45
CA LEU A 135 -16.46 -4.49 -9.48
C LEU A 135 -15.86 -4.56 -10.90
N CYS A 136 -14.71 -5.23 -11.11
CA CYS A 136 -14.14 -5.34 -12.47
C CYS A 136 -13.43 -6.69 -12.75
N ALA A 137 -13.97 -7.82 -12.28
CA ALA A 137 -13.54 -9.11 -12.82
C ALA A 137 -14.15 -9.30 -14.23
N PRO A 138 -13.37 -9.58 -15.29
CA PRO A 138 -13.92 -9.90 -16.61
C PRO A 138 -14.27 -11.39 -16.75
N TYR A 139 -14.84 -12.02 -15.72
CA TYR A 139 -15.27 -13.43 -15.79
C TYR A 139 -16.63 -13.64 -15.10
N ASP A 140 -17.61 -14.01 -15.93
CA ASP A 140 -18.96 -14.53 -15.62
C ASP A 140 -19.86 -13.73 -14.67
N ILE A 141 -20.63 -12.79 -15.24
CA ILE A 141 -21.71 -12.02 -14.58
C ILE A 141 -23.02 -12.83 -14.46
N SER A 142 -22.99 -14.15 -14.67
CA SER A 142 -24.20 -15.00 -14.60
C SER A 142 -24.45 -15.67 -13.25
N ALA A 143 -23.55 -15.58 -12.26
CA ALA A 143 -23.60 -16.46 -11.09
C ALA A 143 -23.64 -15.82 -9.68
N PHE A 144 -23.68 -14.50 -9.51
CA PHE A 144 -23.86 -13.90 -8.17
C PHE A 144 -24.74 -12.63 -8.20
N PRO A 145 -25.74 -12.49 -7.31
CA PRO A 145 -26.63 -11.33 -7.28
C PRO A 145 -25.96 -10.13 -6.60
N LEU A 146 -25.27 -9.29 -7.39
CA LEU A 146 -24.68 -7.99 -7.01
C LEU A 146 -25.73 -6.86 -6.81
N ARG A 147 -26.91 -7.16 -6.25
CA ARG A 147 -28.03 -6.20 -6.24
C ARG A 147 -27.92 -5.11 -5.15
N ASN A 148 -27.14 -5.31 -4.09
CA ASN A 148 -27.18 -4.43 -2.91
C ASN A 148 -26.06 -3.36 -2.86
N GLU A 149 -24.93 -3.54 -3.54
CA GLU A 149 -23.82 -2.56 -3.50
C GLU A 149 -24.06 -1.34 -4.42
N VAL A 150 -24.88 -1.49 -5.46
CA VAL A 150 -25.28 -0.40 -6.37
C VAL A 150 -26.22 0.60 -5.66
N GLU A 151 -26.98 0.14 -4.65
CA GLU A 151 -27.84 1.00 -3.82
C GLU A 151 -27.03 1.91 -2.88
N SER A 152 -25.78 1.55 -2.55
CA SER A 152 -24.89 2.38 -1.74
C SER A 152 -24.54 3.74 -2.38
N CYS A 153 -24.55 3.82 -3.72
CA CYS A 153 -24.39 5.09 -4.45
C CYS A 153 -25.70 5.89 -4.50
N ALA A 154 -26.86 5.25 -4.30
CA ALA A 154 -28.16 5.91 -4.31
C ALA A 154 -28.48 6.58 -2.96
N VAL A 155 -28.06 6.01 -1.83
CA VAL A 155 -28.34 6.57 -0.49
C VAL A 155 -27.61 7.91 -0.25
N ILE A 156 -26.46 8.16 -0.87
CA ILE A 156 -25.71 9.42 -0.77
C ILE A 156 -26.39 10.57 -1.57
N ARG A 157 -27.35 10.27 -2.48
CA ARG A 157 -28.15 11.29 -3.20
C ARG A 157 -29.06 12.13 -2.29
N GLN A 158 -29.35 11.67 -1.08
CA GLN A 158 -30.35 12.31 -0.20
C GLN A 158 -29.77 13.35 0.79
N GLU A 159 -28.45 13.51 0.86
CA GLU A 159 -27.79 14.53 1.71
C GLU A 159 -27.83 15.93 1.04
N PRO A 160 -28.50 16.93 1.64
CA PRO A 160 -28.67 18.27 1.04
C PRO A 160 -27.35 19.02 0.81
N ARG A 161 -26.29 18.70 1.58
CA ARG A 161 -24.95 19.27 1.40
C ARG A 161 -24.28 18.83 0.09
N ASN A 162 -24.57 17.60 -0.38
CA ASN A 162 -24.02 17.06 -1.64
C ASN A 162 -24.80 17.54 -2.88
N GLN A 163 -26.05 18.00 -2.72
CA GLN A 163 -26.87 18.49 -3.85
C GLN A 163 -26.36 19.78 -4.48
N ARG A 164 -25.57 20.61 -3.78
CA ARG A 164 -24.98 21.84 -4.37
C ARG A 164 -23.84 21.57 -5.35
N LEU A 165 -23.21 20.39 -5.29
CA LEU A 165 -22.16 19.96 -6.23
C LEU A 165 -22.68 19.06 -7.38
N LEU A 166 -23.98 18.72 -7.37
CA LEU A 166 -24.56 17.67 -8.23
C LEU A 166 -25.76 18.12 -9.08
N LYS A 167 -26.05 19.43 -9.16
CA LYS A 167 -27.02 19.95 -10.14
C LYS A 167 -26.38 20.19 -11.50
N ALA A 168 -25.97 19.11 -12.15
CA ALA A 168 -25.85 19.05 -13.60
C ALA A 168 -25.95 17.58 -14.03
N GLU A 169 -26.97 17.33 -14.85
CA GLU A 169 -27.08 16.26 -15.84
C GLU A 169 -27.85 14.98 -15.46
N GLU A 170 -29.00 14.89 -16.12
CA GLU A 170 -29.98 13.81 -16.14
C GLU A 170 -29.59 12.70 -17.12
N LYS A 171 -29.89 11.46 -16.70
CA LYS A 171 -30.41 10.33 -17.50
C LYS A 171 -30.12 10.33 -19.02
N SER A 172 -28.90 10.01 -19.42
CA SER A 172 -28.61 9.09 -20.55
C SER A 172 -27.10 8.81 -20.61
N ASP A 173 -26.74 7.59 -20.99
CA ASP A 173 -25.36 7.02 -21.05
C ASP A 173 -24.68 6.62 -19.74
N PHE A 174 -25.38 5.89 -18.87
CA PHE A 174 -24.91 5.46 -17.54
C PHE A 174 -23.92 4.28 -17.53
N GLU A 175 -23.77 3.52 -18.62
CA GLU A 175 -23.03 2.24 -18.57
C GLU A 175 -21.53 2.37 -18.80
N GLU A 176 -21.10 3.34 -19.62
CA GLU A 176 -19.68 3.61 -19.75
C GLU A 176 -19.24 4.73 -18.84
N ARG A 177 -20.00 5.85 -18.68
CA ARG A 177 -19.83 7.08 -17.82
C ARG A 177 -19.62 6.87 -16.30
N GLY A 178 -19.65 5.62 -15.81
CA GLY A 178 -19.62 5.25 -14.39
C GLY A 178 -18.32 4.77 -13.72
N VAL A 179 -17.33 4.21 -14.44
CA VAL A 179 -16.02 3.65 -14.00
C VAL A 179 -14.89 4.64 -13.52
N GLN A 180 -14.47 5.70 -14.21
CA GLN A 180 -13.54 6.78 -13.77
C GLN A 180 -14.10 8.02 -13.01
N ALA A 181 -15.33 8.50 -13.19
CA ALA A 181 -16.16 9.14 -12.19
C ALA A 181 -16.11 8.25 -10.96
N CYS A 182 -16.35 6.94 -11.08
CA CYS A 182 -16.04 6.02 -9.97
C CYS A 182 -14.59 6.21 -9.51
N LEU A 183 -13.54 6.05 -10.31
CA LEU A 183 -12.15 6.14 -9.79
C LEU A 183 -11.79 7.49 -9.13
N LYS A 184 -12.15 8.63 -9.72
CA LYS A 184 -11.96 9.97 -9.14
C LYS A 184 -12.71 10.10 -7.84
N GLN A 185 -13.99 9.74 -7.91
CA GLN A 185 -14.91 9.85 -6.81
C GLN A 185 -14.52 8.84 -5.75
N MET A 186 -13.96 7.67 -6.06
CA MET A 186 -13.49 6.59 -5.19
C MET A 186 -12.23 6.97 -4.42
N ASN A 187 -11.28 7.70 -5.04
CA ASN A 187 -10.13 8.24 -4.31
C ASN A 187 -10.53 9.43 -3.41
N TYR A 188 -11.40 10.33 -3.90
CA TYR A 188 -11.99 11.37 -3.06
C TYR A 188 -12.86 10.76 -1.95
N PHE A 189 -13.61 9.71 -2.25
CA PHE A 189 -14.44 8.94 -1.35
C PHE A 189 -13.57 8.21 -0.36
N SER A 190 -12.42 7.67 -0.73
CA SER A 190 -11.51 7.00 0.20
C SER A 190 -11.00 7.97 1.26
N ILE A 191 -10.49 9.15 0.84
CA ILE A 191 -10.08 10.20 1.79
C ILE A 191 -11.28 10.74 2.57
N TYR A 192 -12.40 11.00 1.91
CA TYR A 192 -13.65 11.46 2.54
C TYR A 192 -14.14 10.46 3.58
N PHE A 193 -14.26 9.18 3.25
CA PHE A 193 -14.66 8.11 4.14
C PHE A 193 -13.67 7.92 5.28
N LEU A 194 -12.36 8.07 5.06
CA LEU A 194 -11.40 8.08 6.17
C LEU A 194 -11.59 9.31 7.08
N GLN A 195 -11.90 10.48 6.53
CA GLN A 195 -12.20 11.68 7.31
C GLN A 195 -13.53 11.54 8.09
N GLU A 196 -14.57 11.00 7.47
CA GLU A 196 -15.85 10.73 8.11
C GLU A 196 -15.73 9.61 9.16
N ALA A 197 -14.88 8.61 8.91
CA ALA A 197 -14.52 7.61 9.91
C ALA A 197 -13.86 8.27 11.13
N ILE A 198 -12.90 9.17 10.89
CA ILE A 198 -12.22 9.94 11.95
C ILE A 198 -13.23 10.77 12.76
N GLU A 199 -14.14 11.48 12.11
CA GLU A 199 -15.15 12.26 12.82
C GLU A 199 -16.11 11.37 13.60
N SER A 200 -16.57 10.26 13.01
CA SER A 200 -17.41 9.27 13.69
C SER A 200 -16.71 8.66 14.93
N PHE A 201 -15.42 8.36 14.84
CA PHE A 201 -14.63 7.88 15.99
C PHE A 201 -14.47 8.95 17.06
N LYS A 202 -14.27 10.22 16.67
CA LYS A 202 -14.23 11.34 17.62
C LYS A 202 -15.58 11.55 18.30
N GLU A 203 -16.69 11.43 17.59
CA GLU A 203 -18.04 11.48 18.17
C GLU A 203 -18.26 10.34 19.17
N ALA A 204 -17.85 9.11 18.83
CA ALA A 204 -17.90 7.99 19.76
C ALA A 204 -17.11 8.27 21.05
N LEU A 205 -15.95 8.91 20.92
CA LEU A 205 -15.10 9.31 22.05
C LEU A 205 -15.65 10.48 22.88
N LYS A 206 -16.45 11.38 22.27
CA LYS A 206 -17.18 12.42 23.01
C LYS A 206 -18.23 11.82 23.94
N GLN A 207 -18.86 10.70 23.54
CA GLN A 207 -19.86 9.99 24.35
C GLN A 207 -19.22 9.04 25.37
N LYS A 208 -18.19 8.30 24.94
CA LYS A 208 -17.46 7.35 25.78
C LYS A 208 -15.95 7.63 25.71
N VAL A 209 -15.45 8.31 26.73
CA VAL A 209 -14.03 8.73 26.79
C VAL A 209 -13.09 7.52 26.97
N ASP A 210 -13.51 6.48 27.67
CA ASP A 210 -12.76 5.25 27.92
C ASP A 210 -12.98 4.18 26.83
N PHE A 211 -13.12 4.60 25.57
CA PHE A 211 -13.41 3.68 24.46
C PHE A 211 -12.16 3.26 23.68
N ILE A 212 -11.55 2.16 24.12
CA ILE A 212 -10.30 1.61 23.56
C ILE A 212 -10.40 1.36 22.05
N ASP A 213 -11.48 0.73 21.58
CA ASP A 213 -11.66 0.41 20.16
C ASP A 213 -11.76 1.67 19.28
N ALA A 214 -12.40 2.73 19.77
CA ALA A 214 -12.47 4.00 19.04
C ALA A 214 -11.10 4.66 18.92
N TYR A 215 -10.30 4.68 19.98
CA TYR A 215 -8.91 5.17 19.91
C TYR A 215 -8.02 4.33 18.99
N LYS A 216 -8.16 2.99 19.01
CA LYS A 216 -7.46 2.08 18.09
C LYS A 216 -7.81 2.40 16.64
N SER A 217 -9.10 2.45 16.32
CA SER A 217 -9.58 2.70 14.95
C SER A 217 -9.22 4.10 14.47
N LEU A 218 -9.26 5.09 15.36
CA LEU A 218 -8.79 6.46 15.08
C LEU A 218 -7.29 6.49 14.76
N GLY A 219 -6.47 5.80 15.54
CA GLY A 219 -5.03 5.68 15.27
C GLY A 219 -4.74 5.00 13.94
N GLN A 220 -5.52 3.97 13.60
CA GLN A 220 -5.41 3.28 12.31
C GLN A 220 -5.80 4.20 11.14
N ALA A 221 -6.90 4.95 11.24
CA ALA A 221 -7.30 5.90 10.21
C ALA A 221 -6.25 7.01 10.00
N TYR A 222 -5.65 7.55 11.07
CA TYR A 222 -4.56 8.51 10.96
C TYR A 222 -3.31 7.93 10.32
N ARG A 223 -2.97 6.67 10.62
CA ARG A 223 -1.87 5.96 9.97
C ARG A 223 -2.09 5.87 8.46
N GLU A 224 -3.29 5.49 8.02
CA GLU A 224 -3.61 5.38 6.58
C GLU A 224 -3.60 6.75 5.88
N LEU A 225 -3.95 7.83 6.58
CA LEU A 225 -3.77 9.20 6.07
C LEU A 225 -2.31 9.68 6.07
N GLY A 226 -1.39 8.96 6.72
CA GLY A 226 0.02 9.34 6.87
C GLY A 226 0.33 10.30 8.02
N ASN A 227 -0.65 10.58 8.90
CA ASN A 227 -0.44 11.44 10.06
C ASN A 227 0.12 10.65 11.26
N PHE A 228 1.46 10.56 11.33
CA PHE A 228 2.18 9.79 12.34
C PHE A 228 1.93 10.28 13.79
N GLU A 229 1.89 11.59 14.01
CA GLU A 229 1.75 12.18 15.35
C GLU A 229 0.36 11.86 15.94
N ALA A 230 -0.70 12.16 15.19
CA ALA A 230 -2.07 11.89 15.62
C ALA A 230 -2.35 10.38 15.78
N ALA A 231 -1.75 9.54 14.92
CA ALA A 231 -1.82 8.09 15.05
C ALA A 231 -1.15 7.60 16.34
N THR A 232 0.05 8.12 16.65
CA THR A 232 0.79 7.77 17.86
C THR A 232 0.04 8.16 19.13
N GLU A 233 -0.50 9.38 19.18
CA GLU A 233 -1.30 9.86 20.31
C GLU A 233 -2.54 8.97 20.53
N SER A 234 -3.25 8.61 19.45
CA SER A 234 -4.44 7.78 19.52
C SER A 234 -4.13 6.37 20.02
N PHE A 235 -3.09 5.73 19.49
CA PHE A 235 -2.65 4.42 19.97
C PHE A 235 -2.14 4.46 21.42
N GLN A 236 -1.45 5.54 21.82
CA GLN A 236 -1.02 5.72 23.20
C GLN A 236 -2.21 5.84 24.15
N LYS A 237 -3.23 6.63 23.81
CA LYS A 237 -4.48 6.73 24.59
C LYS A 237 -5.17 5.37 24.74
N ALA A 238 -5.27 4.58 23.67
CA ALA A 238 -5.80 3.22 23.74
C ALA A 238 -5.00 2.32 24.70
N LEU A 239 -3.67 2.39 24.69
CA LEU A 239 -2.81 1.58 25.57
C LEU A 239 -2.76 2.09 27.01
N LEU A 240 -3.03 3.38 27.26
CA LEU A 240 -3.21 3.91 28.62
C LEU A 240 -4.47 3.33 29.27
N LEU A 241 -5.56 3.17 28.51
CA LEU A 241 -6.79 2.55 28.97
C LEU A 241 -6.64 1.03 29.17
N ASN A 242 -5.96 0.34 28.25
CA ASN A 242 -5.64 -1.08 28.39
C ASN A 242 -4.25 -1.39 27.84
N GLN A 243 -3.29 -1.59 28.75
CA GLN A 243 -1.90 -1.88 28.42
C GLN A 243 -1.70 -3.23 27.72
N ASN A 244 -2.68 -4.15 27.86
CA ASN A 244 -2.64 -5.49 27.30
C ASN A 244 -3.53 -5.64 26.06
N HIS A 245 -3.92 -4.54 25.41
CA HIS A 245 -4.71 -4.61 24.20
C HIS A 245 -3.88 -5.00 22.97
N VAL A 246 -3.97 -6.27 22.58
CA VAL A 246 -3.11 -6.90 21.56
C VAL A 246 -3.21 -6.21 20.20
N GLN A 247 -4.42 -5.93 19.72
CA GLN A 247 -4.61 -5.32 18.39
C GLN A 247 -3.98 -3.91 18.31
N THR A 248 -4.04 -3.13 19.40
CA THR A 248 -3.38 -1.82 19.43
C THR A 248 -1.87 -1.95 19.42
N LEU A 249 -1.30 -2.90 20.18
CA LEU A 249 0.15 -3.17 20.15
C LEU A 249 0.61 -3.58 18.75
N GLN A 250 -0.15 -4.46 18.09
CA GLN A 250 0.13 -4.88 16.72
C GLN A 250 0.13 -3.70 15.74
N LEU A 251 -0.96 -2.91 15.70
CA LEU A 251 -1.10 -1.79 14.77
C LEU A 251 -0.08 -0.67 15.03
N ARG A 252 0.19 -0.34 16.29
CA ARG A 252 1.22 0.62 16.67
C ARG A 252 2.61 0.11 16.29
N GLY A 253 2.90 -1.18 16.50
CA GLY A 253 4.14 -1.82 16.08
C GLY A 253 4.36 -1.74 14.58
N MET A 254 3.32 -2.01 13.78
CA MET A 254 3.39 -1.87 12.31
C MET A 254 3.64 -0.43 11.88
N MET A 255 2.96 0.54 12.48
CA MET A 255 3.19 1.97 12.22
C MET A 255 4.65 2.35 12.52
N LEU A 256 5.18 1.95 13.68
CA LEU A 256 6.56 2.22 14.09
C LEU A 256 7.58 1.57 13.14
N TYR A 257 7.31 0.34 12.68
CA TYR A 257 8.12 -0.32 11.66
C TYR A 257 8.16 0.51 10.38
N HIS A 258 7.00 0.92 9.85
CA HIS A 258 6.93 1.74 8.64
C HIS A 258 7.48 3.16 8.81
N HIS A 259 7.57 3.67 10.05
CA HIS A 259 8.25 4.92 10.37
C HIS A 259 9.79 4.78 10.45
N GLY A 260 10.30 3.55 10.55
CA GLY A 260 11.72 3.24 10.72
C GLY A 260 12.15 3.06 12.19
N SER A 261 11.23 3.18 13.16
CA SER A 261 11.50 2.97 14.60
C SER A 261 11.47 1.48 14.97
N LEU A 262 12.41 0.69 14.42
CA LEU A 262 12.41 -0.78 14.51
C LEU A 262 12.50 -1.32 15.95
N GLN A 263 13.30 -0.69 16.81
CA GLN A 263 13.43 -1.13 18.21
C GLN A 263 12.13 -0.96 19.01
N GLU A 264 11.43 0.16 18.80
CA GLU A 264 10.13 0.41 19.43
C GLU A 264 9.04 -0.51 18.84
N ALA A 265 9.08 -0.76 17.53
CA ALA A 265 8.21 -1.73 16.89
C ALA A 265 8.40 -3.13 17.51
N LEU A 266 9.64 -3.57 17.71
CA LEU A 266 9.94 -4.84 18.38
C LEU A 266 9.43 -4.91 19.82
N LYS A 267 9.51 -3.82 20.60
CA LYS A 267 8.94 -3.81 21.96
C LYS A 267 7.44 -4.12 21.92
N ASN A 268 6.72 -3.53 20.98
CA ASN A 268 5.29 -3.77 20.79
C ASN A 268 5.01 -5.22 20.32
N PHE A 269 5.76 -5.75 19.35
CA PHE A 269 5.56 -7.13 18.88
C PHE A 269 5.94 -8.17 19.93
N LYS A 270 7.01 -7.95 20.71
CA LYS A 270 7.35 -8.81 21.84
C LYS A 270 6.25 -8.81 22.90
N ARG A 271 5.67 -7.64 23.20
CA ARG A 271 4.53 -7.55 24.12
C ARG A 271 3.28 -8.23 23.56
N CYS A 272 2.98 -8.05 22.28
CA CYS A 272 1.90 -8.75 21.58
C CYS A 272 2.04 -10.28 21.73
N LEU A 273 3.24 -10.82 21.47
CA LEU A 273 3.51 -12.26 21.54
C LEU A 273 3.60 -12.81 22.97
N GLN A 274 3.81 -11.97 23.99
CA GLN A 274 3.66 -12.37 25.38
C GLN A 274 2.19 -12.62 25.75
N LEU A 275 1.27 -11.89 25.12
CA LEU A 275 -0.16 -12.00 25.37
C LEU A 275 -0.79 -13.09 24.47
N GLU A 276 -0.42 -13.11 23.20
CA GLU A 276 -0.87 -14.09 22.20
C GLU A 276 0.35 -14.75 21.50
N PRO A 277 0.85 -15.88 22.03
CA PRO A 277 2.06 -16.54 21.50
C PRO A 277 1.96 -17.01 20.04
N TYR A 278 0.75 -17.23 19.54
CA TYR A 278 0.46 -17.76 18.20
C TYR A 278 0.01 -16.67 17.21
N ASN A 279 0.07 -15.39 17.57
CA ASN A 279 -0.34 -14.30 16.69
C ASN A 279 0.62 -14.20 15.48
N GLU A 280 0.16 -14.65 14.31
CA GLU A 280 0.96 -14.75 13.09
C GLU A 280 1.50 -13.39 12.63
N VAL A 281 0.70 -12.33 12.72
CA VAL A 281 1.09 -10.99 12.26
C VAL A 281 2.20 -10.42 13.13
N CYS A 282 2.06 -10.48 14.45
CA CYS A 282 3.11 -10.05 15.36
C CYS A 282 4.38 -10.89 15.21
N GLN A 283 4.24 -12.19 14.95
CA GLN A 283 5.38 -13.10 14.76
C GLN A 283 6.12 -12.81 13.44
N TYR A 284 5.40 -12.58 12.34
CA TYR A 284 5.93 -12.15 11.05
C TYR A 284 6.66 -10.80 11.17
N MET A 285 5.98 -9.80 11.72
CA MET A 285 6.53 -8.45 11.86
C MET A 285 7.71 -8.39 12.82
N LYS A 286 7.74 -9.24 13.86
CA LYS A 286 8.93 -9.43 14.72
C LYS A 286 10.11 -9.95 13.91
N GLY A 287 9.91 -11.01 13.11
CA GLY A 287 10.96 -11.58 12.28
C GLY A 287 11.51 -10.57 11.26
N LEU A 288 10.60 -9.86 10.60
CA LEU A 288 10.93 -8.78 9.67
C LEU A 288 11.71 -7.64 10.33
N SER A 289 11.31 -7.20 11.52
CA SER A 289 12.01 -6.14 12.26
C SER A 289 13.42 -6.57 12.68
N HIS A 290 13.61 -7.82 13.07
CA HIS A 290 14.94 -8.38 13.36
C HIS A 290 15.83 -8.40 12.12
N VAL A 291 15.32 -8.85 10.97
CA VAL A 291 16.06 -8.86 9.69
C VAL A 291 16.43 -7.45 9.24
N ALA A 292 15.52 -6.48 9.37
CA ALA A 292 15.81 -5.08 9.06
C ALA A 292 16.92 -4.47 9.95
N MET A 293 17.12 -5.01 11.16
CA MET A 293 18.23 -4.66 12.04
C MET A 293 19.49 -5.53 11.84
N GLY A 294 19.45 -6.52 10.95
CA GLY A 294 20.55 -7.48 10.74
C GLY A 294 20.71 -8.53 11.83
N GLN A 295 19.65 -8.78 12.61
CA GLN A 295 19.57 -9.83 13.63
C GLN A 295 18.95 -11.10 13.02
N PHE A 296 19.69 -11.80 12.17
CA PHE A 296 19.17 -12.87 11.33
C PHE A 296 18.79 -14.13 12.12
N TYR A 297 19.48 -14.44 13.21
CA TYR A 297 19.15 -15.62 14.04
C TYR A 297 17.74 -15.51 14.63
N GLU A 298 17.45 -14.41 15.31
CA GLU A 298 16.11 -14.17 15.88
C GLU A 298 15.06 -13.91 14.80
N GLY A 299 15.47 -13.32 13.67
CA GLY A 299 14.62 -13.12 12.49
C GLY A 299 14.11 -14.42 11.89
N ILE A 300 15.02 -15.32 11.53
CA ILE A 300 14.71 -16.63 10.93
C ILE A 300 13.99 -17.54 11.91
N LYS A 301 14.39 -17.53 13.19
CA LYS A 301 13.65 -18.22 14.25
C LYS A 301 12.19 -17.75 14.28
N ALA A 302 11.96 -16.44 14.15
CA ALA A 302 10.62 -15.91 14.19
C ALA A 302 9.80 -16.29 12.95
N GLN A 303 10.40 -16.20 11.76
CA GLN A 303 9.79 -16.60 10.48
C GLN A 303 9.44 -18.09 10.44
N THR A 304 10.34 -18.94 10.94
CA THR A 304 10.12 -20.39 11.01
C THR A 304 8.90 -20.73 11.83
N LYS A 305 8.62 -20.01 12.94
CA LYS A 305 7.38 -20.20 13.71
C LYS A 305 6.11 -19.91 12.91
N VAL A 306 6.13 -18.91 12.03
CA VAL A 306 4.97 -18.63 11.15
C VAL A 306 4.80 -19.76 10.13
N MET A 307 5.90 -20.29 9.59
CA MET A 307 5.86 -21.41 8.63
C MET A 307 5.32 -22.71 9.23
N LEU A 308 5.46 -22.90 10.55
CA LEU A 308 4.92 -24.08 11.24
C LEU A 308 3.38 -24.05 11.36
N ASN A 309 2.75 -22.88 11.21
CA ASN A 309 1.29 -22.73 11.20
C ASN A 309 0.73 -22.97 9.79
N ASP A 310 0.91 -24.18 9.26
CA ASP A 310 0.42 -24.52 7.93
C ASP A 310 -1.12 -24.49 7.88
N PRO A 311 -1.76 -23.77 6.94
CA PRO A 311 -3.21 -23.78 6.81
C PRO A 311 -3.73 -25.19 6.52
N LEU A 312 -4.84 -25.56 7.16
CA LEU A 312 -5.48 -26.85 6.93
C LEU A 312 -5.99 -26.97 5.48
N PRO A 313 -6.12 -28.19 4.92
CA PRO A 313 -6.69 -28.38 3.58
C PRO A 313 -8.05 -27.68 3.43
N GLY A 314 -8.17 -26.80 2.43
CA GLY A 314 -9.38 -26.00 2.19
C GLY A 314 -9.43 -24.65 2.93
N GLN A 315 -8.53 -24.41 3.88
CA GLN A 315 -8.37 -23.11 4.52
C GLN A 315 -7.52 -22.17 3.65
N LYS A 316 -7.97 -20.93 3.48
CA LYS A 316 -7.20 -19.90 2.77
C LYS A 316 -5.99 -19.49 3.60
N ALA A 317 -4.79 -19.61 3.04
CA ALA A 317 -3.55 -19.17 3.68
C ALA A 317 -3.59 -17.67 4.04
N SER A 318 -3.04 -17.31 5.20
CA SER A 318 -2.90 -15.90 5.58
C SER A 318 -1.87 -15.19 4.67
N PRO A 319 -2.01 -13.87 4.42
CA PRO A 319 -1.03 -13.12 3.64
C PRO A 319 0.39 -13.20 4.21
N GLU A 320 0.51 -13.23 5.53
CA GLU A 320 1.77 -13.37 6.27
C GLU A 320 2.41 -14.73 5.99
N TYR A 321 1.64 -15.82 6.02
CA TYR A 321 2.10 -17.16 5.68
C TYR A 321 2.62 -17.24 4.22
N LEU A 322 1.95 -16.59 3.27
CA LEU A 322 2.39 -16.57 1.87
C LEU A 322 3.75 -15.86 1.71
N LYS A 323 3.98 -14.77 2.45
CA LYS A 323 5.20 -13.95 2.35
C LYS A 323 6.38 -14.52 3.12
N VAL A 324 6.14 -15.19 4.23
CA VAL A 324 7.21 -15.53 5.19
C VAL A 324 8.26 -16.47 4.63
N LYS A 325 7.89 -17.36 3.70
CA LYS A 325 8.82 -18.28 3.02
C LYS A 325 9.84 -17.50 2.18
N TYR A 326 9.39 -16.52 1.38
CA TYR A 326 10.29 -15.64 0.62
C TYR A 326 11.19 -14.81 1.54
N LEU A 327 10.60 -14.24 2.60
CA LEU A 327 11.35 -13.42 3.55
C LEU A 327 12.44 -14.25 4.25
N ARG A 328 12.17 -15.52 4.61
CA ARG A 328 13.16 -16.42 5.22
C ARG A 328 14.33 -16.70 4.29
N GLU A 329 14.05 -17.10 3.05
CA GLU A 329 15.11 -17.38 2.09
C GLU A 329 15.92 -16.13 1.75
N TYR A 330 15.27 -14.98 1.64
CA TYR A 330 15.96 -13.71 1.50
C TYR A 330 16.82 -13.36 2.72
N SER A 331 16.35 -13.65 3.94
CA SER A 331 17.10 -13.45 5.18
C SER A 331 18.35 -14.33 5.26
N ARG A 332 18.25 -15.58 4.80
CA ARG A 332 19.38 -16.53 4.68
C ARG A 332 20.42 -16.03 3.69
N TYR A 333 19.97 -15.59 2.52
CA TYR A 333 20.84 -15.01 1.51
C TYR A 333 21.60 -13.78 2.05
N LEU A 334 20.90 -12.86 2.71
CA LEU A 334 21.52 -11.67 3.31
C LEU A 334 22.52 -12.02 4.41
N HIS A 335 22.22 -13.03 5.24
CA HIS A 335 23.14 -13.51 6.27
C HIS A 335 24.42 -14.10 5.66
N ALA A 336 24.31 -14.94 4.63
CA ALA A 336 25.45 -15.58 3.98
C ALA A 336 26.43 -14.57 3.36
N HIS A 337 25.94 -13.39 2.96
CA HIS A 337 26.74 -12.33 2.33
C HIS A 337 26.99 -11.12 3.24
N LEU A 338 26.74 -11.25 4.55
CA LEU A 338 26.73 -10.12 5.48
C LEU A 338 28.09 -9.39 5.56
N ASP A 339 29.17 -10.17 5.55
CA ASP A 339 30.56 -9.69 5.65
C ASP A 339 31.29 -9.69 4.29
N THR A 340 30.62 -10.13 3.24
CA THR A 340 31.15 -10.16 1.89
C THR A 340 31.13 -8.75 1.30
N PRO A 341 32.22 -8.29 0.65
CA PRO A 341 32.22 -7.03 -0.08
C PRO A 341 31.09 -6.98 -1.11
N LEU A 342 30.43 -5.82 -1.21
CA LEU A 342 29.26 -5.63 -2.09
C LEU A 342 29.54 -5.87 -3.59
N THR A 343 30.81 -5.93 -3.99
CA THR A 343 31.24 -6.19 -5.36
C THR A 343 31.29 -7.68 -5.73
N GLU A 344 31.22 -8.57 -4.75
CA GLU A 344 31.43 -10.01 -4.96
C GLU A 344 30.14 -10.80 -5.17
N TYR A 345 28.98 -10.20 -4.88
CA TYR A 345 27.68 -10.86 -5.01
C TYR A 345 26.67 -9.96 -5.72
N ASN A 346 25.61 -10.56 -6.29
CA ASN A 346 24.54 -9.81 -6.93
C ASN A 346 23.20 -10.53 -6.80
N ILE A 347 22.35 -10.02 -5.92
CA ILE A 347 21.00 -10.53 -5.65
C ILE A 347 20.18 -10.74 -6.94
N ASP A 348 20.33 -9.86 -7.92
CA ASP A 348 19.56 -9.96 -9.17
C ASP A 348 19.99 -11.15 -10.03
N VAL A 349 21.24 -11.60 -9.90
CA VAL A 349 21.78 -12.80 -10.57
C VAL A 349 21.59 -14.05 -9.71
N ASP A 350 21.85 -13.93 -8.41
CA ASP A 350 21.94 -15.06 -7.50
C ASP A 350 20.56 -15.65 -7.15
N LEU A 351 19.48 -14.85 -7.16
CA LEU A 351 18.13 -15.33 -6.90
C LEU A 351 17.38 -15.71 -8.20
N PRO A 352 16.73 -16.90 -8.25
CA PRO A 352 15.98 -17.34 -9.42
C PRO A 352 14.87 -16.37 -9.86
N GLY A 353 14.66 -16.26 -11.18
CA GLY A 353 13.60 -15.41 -11.74
C GLY A 353 12.19 -15.81 -11.30
N SER A 354 11.92 -17.11 -11.13
CA SER A 354 10.65 -17.65 -10.63
C SER A 354 10.37 -17.21 -9.18
N PHE A 355 11.39 -17.29 -8.31
CA PHE A 355 11.33 -16.79 -6.94
C PHE A 355 10.97 -15.30 -6.91
N LYS A 356 11.69 -14.48 -7.70
CA LYS A 356 11.45 -13.04 -7.81
C LYS A 356 10.04 -12.71 -8.29
N ASP A 357 9.53 -13.43 -9.30
CA ASP A 357 8.19 -13.24 -9.85
C ASP A 357 7.09 -13.56 -8.83
N HIS A 358 7.18 -14.72 -8.16
CA HIS A 358 6.17 -15.14 -7.18
C HIS A 358 6.18 -14.26 -5.95
N TRP A 359 7.37 -13.89 -5.47
CA TRP A 359 7.52 -12.99 -4.33
C TRP A 359 6.88 -11.63 -4.58
N ALA A 360 7.15 -11.02 -5.74
CA ALA A 360 6.58 -9.72 -6.10
C ALA A 360 5.05 -9.74 -6.25
N LYS A 361 4.47 -10.90 -6.60
CA LYS A 361 3.03 -11.11 -6.78
C LYS A 361 2.32 -11.65 -5.53
N ASN A 362 3.04 -11.96 -4.44
CA ASN A 362 2.53 -12.65 -3.26
C ASN A 362 1.84 -14.00 -3.59
N LEU A 363 2.39 -14.76 -4.55
CA LEU A 363 1.88 -16.08 -4.88
C LEU A 363 2.35 -17.13 -3.85
N PRO A 364 1.61 -18.24 -3.66
CA PRO A 364 2.08 -19.37 -2.86
C PRO A 364 3.49 -19.82 -3.29
N PHE A 365 4.31 -20.20 -2.31
CA PHE A 365 5.67 -20.68 -2.55
C PHE A 365 5.63 -22.11 -3.10
N LEU A 366 5.38 -22.24 -4.40
CA LEU A 366 5.30 -23.51 -5.13
C LEU A 366 6.26 -23.42 -6.32
N ILE A 367 7.54 -23.66 -6.06
CA ILE A 367 8.62 -23.57 -7.05
C ILE A 367 9.32 -24.92 -7.08
N ASP A 368 9.09 -25.70 -8.14
CA ASP A 368 9.47 -27.12 -8.22
C ASP A 368 11.01 -27.34 -8.19
N ASP A 369 11.80 -26.37 -8.68
CA ASP A 369 13.27 -26.45 -8.80
C ASP A 369 14.02 -25.42 -7.92
N TYR A 370 13.46 -25.07 -6.74
CA TYR A 370 14.10 -24.08 -5.87
C TYR A 370 15.14 -24.72 -4.93
N GLU A 371 16.41 -24.31 -5.08
CA GLU A 371 17.46 -24.62 -4.10
C GLU A 371 17.41 -23.64 -2.92
N GLU A 372 17.30 -24.19 -1.71
CA GLU A 372 17.32 -23.39 -0.48
C GLU A 372 18.65 -22.63 -0.32
N GLN A 373 18.56 -21.41 0.18
CA GLN A 373 19.74 -20.59 0.45
C GLN A 373 20.59 -21.20 1.58
N PRO A 374 21.88 -20.85 1.71
CA PRO A 374 22.69 -21.36 2.80
C PRO A 374 22.03 -21.15 4.18
N GLY A 375 22.12 -22.14 5.06
CA GLY A 375 21.66 -21.99 6.44
C GLY A 375 22.49 -20.94 7.19
N LEU A 376 22.02 -20.53 8.36
CA LEU A 376 22.78 -19.61 9.23
C LEU A 376 24.12 -20.21 9.63
N GLN A 377 25.19 -19.51 9.29
CA GLN A 377 26.56 -19.92 9.57
C GLN A 377 27.05 -19.40 10.95
N PRO A 378 27.55 -20.27 11.85
CA PRO A 378 27.99 -19.86 13.20
C PRO A 378 29.10 -18.81 13.22
N HIS A 379 29.95 -18.79 12.18
CA HIS A 379 31.06 -17.85 12.07
C HIS A 379 30.63 -16.44 11.65
N ILE A 380 29.46 -16.29 11.00
CA ILE A 380 28.90 -14.99 10.61
C ILE A 380 27.98 -14.50 11.74
N ARG A 381 28.44 -13.47 12.47
CA ARG A 381 27.70 -12.89 13.61
C ARG A 381 26.62 -11.93 13.13
N ASP A 382 25.53 -11.79 13.89
CA ASP A 382 24.52 -10.77 13.62
C ASP A 382 25.09 -9.35 13.70
N VAL A 383 24.39 -8.40 13.08
CA VAL A 383 24.74 -6.99 13.11
C VAL A 383 24.54 -6.43 14.52
N LEU A 384 25.57 -5.74 15.02
CA LEU A 384 25.53 -5.10 16.34
C LEU A 384 25.04 -3.66 16.20
N HIS A 385 24.39 -3.16 17.24
CA HIS A 385 23.98 -1.76 17.27
C HIS A 385 25.21 -0.86 17.33
N GLN A 386 25.28 0.11 16.42
CA GLN A 386 26.33 1.13 16.41
C GLN A 386 25.78 2.45 16.93
N ASN A 387 26.48 3.03 17.89
CA ASN A 387 26.20 4.37 18.38
C ASN A 387 26.71 5.40 17.37
N PHE A 388 26.03 6.53 17.23
CA PHE A 388 26.45 7.57 16.29
C PHE A 388 27.87 8.10 16.57
N GLU A 389 28.27 8.11 17.83
CA GLU A 389 29.57 8.61 18.29
C GLU A 389 30.73 7.67 17.98
N SER A 390 30.48 6.39 17.65
CA SER A 390 31.55 5.45 17.30
C SER A 390 32.11 5.70 15.89
N TYR A 391 31.35 6.38 15.04
CA TYR A 391 31.79 6.77 13.71
C TYR A 391 32.82 7.90 13.77
N LYS A 392 33.77 7.89 12.84
CA LYS A 392 34.71 9.01 12.67
C LYS A 392 33.95 10.32 12.36
N PRO A 393 34.45 11.50 12.76
CA PRO A 393 33.76 12.77 12.55
C PRO A 393 33.32 13.02 11.11
N GLU A 394 34.10 12.60 10.12
CA GLU A 394 33.82 12.76 8.70
C GLU A 394 32.65 11.87 8.24
N VAL A 395 32.53 10.67 8.83
CA VAL A 395 31.42 9.75 8.57
C VAL A 395 30.15 10.23 9.28
N GLN A 396 30.27 10.82 10.48
CA GLN A 396 29.14 11.46 11.16
C GLN A 396 28.56 12.60 10.31
N GLU A 397 29.42 13.44 9.71
CA GLU A 397 29.00 14.49 8.79
C GLU A 397 28.31 13.91 7.54
N LEU A 398 28.88 12.86 6.94
CA LEU A 398 28.28 12.14 5.82
C LEU A 398 26.85 11.66 6.15
N ILE A 399 26.64 11.06 7.33
CA ILE A 399 25.33 10.59 7.78
C ILE A 399 24.34 11.75 7.93
N CYS A 400 24.74 12.87 8.54
CA CYS A 400 23.85 14.02 8.71
C CYS A 400 23.42 14.65 7.38
N ILE A 401 24.34 14.73 6.41
CA ILE A 401 24.04 15.22 5.06
C ILE A 401 23.09 14.25 4.36
N ALA A 402 23.32 12.94 4.48
CA ALA A 402 22.42 11.92 3.93
C ALA A 402 20.99 12.05 4.50
N ASP A 403 20.84 12.18 5.82
CA ASP A 403 19.53 12.35 6.46
C ASP A 403 18.80 13.60 5.94
N ARG A 404 19.53 14.73 5.82
CA ARG A 404 18.98 15.97 5.24
C ARG A 404 18.52 15.76 3.81
N LEU A 405 19.38 15.22 2.93
CA LEU A 405 19.06 14.98 1.52
C LEU A 405 17.86 14.04 1.37
N GLY A 406 17.84 12.95 2.15
CA GLY A 406 16.73 12.00 2.18
C GLY A 406 15.40 12.64 2.56
N SER A 407 15.41 13.54 3.55
CA SER A 407 14.20 14.24 4.00
C SER A 407 13.57 15.13 2.92
N LEU A 408 14.38 15.66 1.98
CA LEU A 408 13.89 16.44 0.84
C LEU A 408 13.14 15.59 -0.19
N MET A 409 13.31 14.27 -0.14
CA MET A 409 12.65 13.30 -1.02
C MET A 409 11.31 12.81 -0.47
N GLN A 410 10.91 13.24 0.73
CA GLN A 410 9.62 12.86 1.32
C GLN A 410 8.46 13.53 0.58
N TYR A 411 7.45 12.75 0.20
CA TYR A 411 6.19 13.28 -0.32
C TYR A 411 5.33 13.85 0.82
N GLU A 412 4.80 15.05 0.61
CA GLU A 412 3.86 15.73 1.50
C GLU A 412 2.42 15.58 0.97
N THR A 413 1.95 14.33 0.89
CA THR A 413 0.59 13.97 0.43
C THR A 413 -0.05 12.91 1.35
N PRO A 414 -1.39 12.88 1.48
CA PRO A 414 -2.08 11.86 2.27
C PRO A 414 -1.71 10.44 1.81
N GLY A 415 -1.46 9.55 2.79
CA GLY A 415 -1.08 8.16 2.54
C GLY A 415 0.42 7.89 2.48
N PHE A 416 1.28 8.89 2.67
CA PHE A 416 2.72 8.70 2.83
C PHE A 416 3.16 8.92 4.29
N LEU A 417 3.47 7.83 4.98
CA LEU A 417 4.09 7.89 6.31
C LEU A 417 5.59 8.22 6.18
N PRO A 418 6.14 9.18 6.94
CA PRO A 418 7.57 9.46 6.91
C PRO A 418 8.36 8.26 7.44
N ASN A 419 9.48 7.92 6.79
CA ASN A 419 10.34 6.79 7.19
C ASN A 419 11.81 7.22 7.26
N LYS A 420 12.34 7.35 8.48
CA LYS A 420 13.71 7.83 8.73
C LYS A 420 14.78 6.92 8.12
N ARG A 421 14.55 5.61 8.16
CA ARG A 421 15.47 4.60 7.61
C ARG A 421 15.56 4.71 6.09
N ILE A 422 14.42 4.90 5.41
CA ILE A 422 14.38 5.11 3.96
C ILE A 422 15.01 6.46 3.59
N HIS A 423 14.74 7.54 4.36
CA HIS A 423 15.37 8.84 4.12
C HIS A 423 16.89 8.71 4.12
N ARG A 424 17.48 8.12 5.18
CA ARG A 424 18.92 7.91 5.25
C ARG A 424 19.45 7.10 4.07
N ALA A 425 18.80 5.98 3.76
CA ALA A 425 19.20 5.12 2.66
C ALA A 425 19.24 5.86 1.32
N MET A 426 18.24 6.69 1.05
CA MET A 426 18.14 7.43 -0.22
C MET A 426 19.06 8.65 -0.28
N GLY A 427 19.36 9.27 0.87
CA GLY A 427 20.43 10.25 0.97
C GLY A 427 21.81 9.66 0.72
N LEU A 428 22.12 8.51 1.34
CA LEU A 428 23.38 7.78 1.10
C LEU A 428 23.48 7.32 -0.35
N ALA A 429 22.38 6.83 -0.93
CA ALA A 429 22.33 6.48 -2.36
C ALA A 429 22.63 7.68 -3.25
N ALA A 430 22.04 8.85 -3.00
CA ALA A 430 22.31 10.05 -3.79
C ALA A 430 23.78 10.48 -3.69
N LEU A 431 24.38 10.41 -2.50
CA LEU A 431 25.80 10.71 -2.30
C LEU A 431 26.72 9.69 -2.99
N GLU A 432 26.38 8.39 -2.95
CA GLU A 432 27.14 7.34 -3.63
C GLU A 432 27.04 7.49 -5.16
N VAL A 433 25.86 7.80 -5.69
CA VAL A 433 25.66 8.13 -7.12
C VAL A 433 26.48 9.35 -7.51
N MET A 434 26.45 10.43 -6.71
CA MET A 434 27.26 11.62 -6.94
C MET A 434 28.75 11.26 -7.08
N GLN A 435 29.28 10.52 -6.11
CA GLN A 435 30.69 10.13 -6.09
C GLN A 435 31.05 9.21 -7.27
N ALA A 436 30.18 8.25 -7.60
CA ALA A 436 30.39 7.34 -8.73
C ALA A 436 30.40 8.08 -10.08
N VAL A 437 29.48 9.01 -10.29
CA VAL A 437 29.39 9.81 -11.51
C VAL A 437 30.60 10.76 -11.64
N GLN A 438 31.01 11.44 -10.56
CA GLN A 438 32.21 12.30 -10.57
C GLN A 438 33.50 11.53 -10.90
N ARG A 439 33.67 10.33 -10.33
CA ARG A 439 34.80 9.44 -10.67
C ARG A 439 34.78 9.02 -12.14
N THR A 440 33.59 8.82 -12.69
CA THR A 440 33.43 8.43 -14.10
C THR A 440 33.74 9.59 -15.04
N TRP A 441 33.29 10.81 -14.73
CA TRP A 441 33.60 11.98 -15.57
C TRP A 441 35.07 12.37 -15.55
N THR A 442 35.81 12.00 -14.50
CA THR A 442 37.26 12.24 -14.41
C THR A 442 38.09 11.15 -15.10
N ASN A 443 37.69 9.88 -15.01
CA ASN A 443 38.47 8.74 -15.49
C ASN A 443 37.91 8.05 -16.76
N SER A 444 36.76 8.50 -17.28
CA SER A 444 36.01 8.00 -18.45
C SER A 444 35.61 6.50 -18.42
N LYS A 445 35.98 5.75 -17.38
CA LYS A 445 35.66 4.32 -17.22
C LYS A 445 35.42 3.97 -15.75
N VAL A 446 34.56 2.97 -15.52
CA VAL A 446 34.23 2.40 -14.20
C VAL A 446 34.76 0.97 -14.12
N ARG A 447 35.29 0.59 -12.95
CA ARG A 447 35.72 -0.78 -12.67
C ARG A 447 34.59 -1.52 -11.94
N MET A 448 33.92 -2.45 -12.61
CA MET A 448 32.91 -3.34 -12.02
C MET A 448 33.31 -4.79 -12.25
N ASN A 449 33.26 -5.61 -11.18
CA ASN A 449 33.63 -7.03 -11.20
C ASN A 449 35.00 -7.29 -11.85
N GLY A 450 35.99 -6.43 -11.52
CA GLY A 450 37.35 -6.52 -12.06
C GLY A 450 37.52 -6.04 -13.50
N LYS A 451 36.45 -5.75 -14.26
CA LYS A 451 36.50 -5.25 -15.64
C LYS A 451 36.27 -3.75 -15.71
N THR A 452 37.10 -3.05 -16.49
CA THR A 452 36.99 -1.60 -16.70
C THR A 452 36.11 -1.34 -17.93
N ARG A 453 34.89 -0.85 -17.73
CA ARG A 453 33.92 -0.52 -18.81
C ARG A 453 33.34 0.88 -18.65
N LEU A 454 32.71 1.40 -19.70
CA LEU A 454 31.95 2.65 -19.64
C LEU A 454 30.74 2.49 -18.70
N MET A 455 30.53 3.47 -17.81
CA MET A 455 29.37 3.47 -16.90
C MET A 455 28.08 3.49 -17.72
N GLN A 456 27.19 2.56 -17.43
CA GLN A 456 25.85 2.51 -18.01
C GLN A 456 24.86 3.22 -17.10
N TRP A 457 23.70 3.61 -17.65
CA TRP A 457 22.62 4.19 -16.85
C TRP A 457 22.25 3.27 -15.69
N ARG A 458 22.14 1.96 -15.95
CA ARG A 458 21.78 0.94 -14.95
C ARG A 458 22.71 0.92 -13.75
N ASP A 459 24.01 1.14 -13.96
CA ASP A 459 24.99 1.16 -12.87
C ASP A 459 24.69 2.26 -11.84
N MET A 460 24.15 3.41 -12.27
CA MET A 460 23.69 4.47 -11.35
C MET A 460 22.46 4.06 -10.54
N PHE A 461 21.50 3.41 -11.20
CA PHE A 461 20.26 2.99 -10.57
C PHE A 461 20.46 1.78 -9.64
N ASP A 462 21.37 0.87 -9.96
CA ASP A 462 21.71 -0.27 -9.11
C ASP A 462 22.22 0.16 -7.73
N ILE A 463 22.96 1.28 -7.65
CA ILE A 463 23.37 1.89 -6.38
C ILE A 463 22.14 2.23 -5.52
N ALA A 464 21.16 2.93 -6.10
CA ALA A 464 19.95 3.34 -5.39
C ALA A 464 19.01 2.16 -5.07
N VAL A 465 18.89 1.20 -5.98
CA VAL A 465 18.15 -0.07 -5.77
C VAL A 465 18.73 -0.83 -4.58
N LYS A 466 20.06 -0.96 -4.50
CA LYS A 466 20.77 -1.64 -3.41
C LYS A 466 20.39 -1.05 -2.04
N TRP A 467 20.53 0.27 -1.88
CA TRP A 467 20.14 0.96 -0.64
C TRP A 467 18.65 0.79 -0.33
N ARG A 468 17.77 0.93 -1.33
CA ARG A 468 16.33 0.82 -1.11
C ARG A 468 15.91 -0.59 -0.70
N ARG A 469 16.52 -1.61 -1.28
CA ARG A 469 16.24 -3.03 -1.01
C ARG A 469 16.63 -3.43 0.41
N ILE A 470 17.75 -2.90 0.92
CA ILE A 470 18.20 -3.12 2.31
C ILE A 470 17.38 -2.29 3.31
N ALA A 471 16.90 -1.11 2.90
CA ALA A 471 16.12 -0.18 3.72
C ALA A 471 14.71 -0.65 4.10
N ASP A 472 14.13 -1.61 3.38
CA ASP A 472 12.88 -2.27 3.78
C ASP A 472 12.78 -3.68 3.16
N PRO A 473 13.18 -4.74 3.89
CA PRO A 473 13.20 -6.10 3.36
C PRO A 473 11.80 -6.69 3.08
N ASP A 474 10.71 -6.06 3.56
CA ASP A 474 9.33 -6.49 3.28
C ASP A 474 8.90 -6.19 1.83
N GLN A 475 9.54 -5.19 1.20
CA GLN A 475 9.17 -4.74 -0.13
C GLN A 475 10.26 -5.10 -1.14
N PRO A 476 10.08 -6.18 -1.91
CA PRO A 476 11.05 -6.56 -2.93
C PRO A 476 11.11 -5.50 -4.02
N VAL A 477 12.28 -4.83 -4.12
CA VAL A 477 12.64 -3.96 -5.25
C VAL A 477 13.47 -4.79 -6.22
N LEU A 478 12.85 -5.23 -7.29
CA LEU A 478 13.40 -6.19 -8.26
C LEU A 478 13.25 -5.64 -9.67
N TRP A 479 14.26 -5.89 -10.49
CA TRP A 479 14.27 -5.52 -11.90
C TRP A 479 13.32 -6.39 -12.72
N LEU A 480 12.43 -5.75 -13.48
CA LEU A 480 11.38 -6.45 -14.24
C LEU A 480 11.93 -7.26 -15.41
N ASP A 481 13.01 -6.81 -16.04
CA ASP A 481 13.70 -7.52 -17.11
C ASP A 481 14.33 -8.86 -16.67
N GLN A 482 14.44 -9.09 -15.35
CA GLN A 482 14.98 -10.31 -14.77
C GLN A 482 13.89 -11.34 -14.44
N MET A 483 12.65 -11.11 -14.88
CA MET A 483 11.50 -11.96 -14.60
C MET A 483 11.09 -12.80 -15.83
N PRO A 484 10.38 -13.92 -15.65
CA PRO A 484 9.98 -14.77 -16.76
C PRO A 484 9.11 -14.03 -17.80
N ALA A 485 9.40 -14.20 -19.10
CA ALA A 485 8.72 -13.49 -20.18
C ALA A 485 7.18 -13.68 -20.18
N ARG A 486 6.69 -14.89 -19.85
CA ARG A 486 5.25 -15.19 -19.71
C ARG A 486 4.57 -14.37 -18.60
N SER A 487 5.33 -13.95 -17.59
CA SER A 487 4.85 -13.15 -16.48
C SER A 487 4.80 -11.66 -16.80
N LEU A 488 5.67 -11.17 -17.70
CA LEU A 488 5.67 -9.80 -18.21
C LEU A 488 4.54 -9.58 -19.23
N SER A 489 4.27 -10.55 -20.11
CA SER A 489 3.20 -10.46 -21.12
C SER A 489 1.79 -10.47 -20.53
N ARG A 490 1.61 -11.00 -19.31
CA ARG A 490 0.36 -10.94 -18.55
C ARG A 490 0.13 -9.60 -17.82
N GLY A 491 1.09 -8.68 -17.93
CA GLY A 491 1.14 -7.45 -17.14
C GLY A 491 1.78 -7.73 -15.78
N PHE A 492 3.02 -7.27 -15.60
CA PHE A 492 3.69 -7.41 -14.31
C PHE A 492 3.27 -6.30 -13.37
N ASN A 493 2.29 -6.52 -12.48
CA ASN A 493 1.90 -5.63 -11.37
C ASN A 493 1.85 -4.10 -11.67
N ASN A 494 1.85 -3.70 -12.94
CA ASN A 494 1.72 -2.34 -13.45
C ASN A 494 0.23 -1.99 -13.50
N HIS A 495 -0.43 -2.36 -12.41
CA HIS A 495 -1.72 -1.85 -12.04
C HIS A 495 -1.53 -0.46 -11.43
N ILE A 496 -1.01 0.49 -12.22
CA ILE A 496 -1.70 1.78 -12.20
C ILE A 496 -3.00 1.51 -12.96
N ASN A 497 -3.98 0.90 -12.28
CA ASN A 497 -5.26 0.50 -12.84
C ASN A 497 -6.13 1.74 -13.10
N LEU A 498 -5.66 2.63 -13.96
CA LEU A 498 -6.46 3.74 -14.47
C LEU A 498 -7.53 3.20 -15.43
N ILE A 499 -7.17 2.24 -16.29
CA ILE A 499 -8.07 1.72 -17.34
C ILE A 499 -8.94 0.56 -16.83
N ARG A 500 -8.46 -0.23 -15.85
CA ARG A 500 -9.19 -1.42 -15.34
C ARG A 500 -10.16 -1.13 -14.18
N GLY A 501 -10.35 0.12 -13.76
CA GLY A 501 -11.30 0.44 -12.67
C GLY A 501 -10.93 -0.10 -11.27
N GLN A 502 -9.78 -0.75 -11.10
CA GLN A 502 -9.52 -1.64 -9.95
C GLN A 502 -8.58 -1.10 -8.85
N VAL A 503 -8.05 0.13 -8.89
CA VAL A 503 -7.12 0.57 -7.83
C VAL A 503 -7.52 1.91 -7.25
N ILE A 504 -8.02 1.86 -6.01
CA ILE A 504 -8.01 2.98 -5.06
C ILE A 504 -6.56 3.14 -4.60
N ASN A 505 -5.96 4.27 -4.93
CA ASN A 505 -4.66 4.65 -4.38
C ASN A 505 -4.70 6.15 -4.06
N MET A 506 -5.00 6.44 -2.79
CA MET A 506 -5.16 7.80 -2.26
C MET A 506 -4.00 8.73 -2.59
N ARG A 507 -2.80 8.17 -2.78
CA ARG A 507 -1.55 8.89 -3.07
C ARG A 507 -1.64 9.71 -4.36
N TYR A 508 -2.40 9.24 -5.36
CA TYR A 508 -2.39 9.78 -6.73
C TYR A 508 -3.58 10.69 -7.05
N LEU A 509 -4.40 11.04 -6.07
CA LEU A 509 -5.65 11.78 -6.28
C LEU A 509 -5.45 13.14 -6.97
N GLU A 510 -4.44 13.90 -6.53
CA GLU A 510 -4.21 15.27 -7.01
C GLU A 510 -3.81 15.34 -8.49
N TYR A 511 -3.40 14.20 -9.08
CA TYR A 511 -2.99 14.10 -10.47
C TYR A 511 -4.08 13.67 -11.44
N PHE A 512 -5.26 13.33 -10.93
CA PHE A 512 -6.33 12.74 -11.73
C PHE A 512 -6.68 13.55 -12.99
N GLU A 513 -6.89 14.85 -12.87
CA GLU A 513 -7.26 15.72 -14.00
C GLU A 513 -6.18 15.76 -15.08
N LYS A 514 -4.91 15.82 -14.66
CA LYS A 514 -3.76 15.79 -15.57
C LYS A 514 -3.66 14.46 -16.31
N ILE A 515 -3.84 13.35 -15.59
CA ILE A 515 -3.81 11.99 -16.15
C ILE A 515 -4.94 11.81 -17.17
N LEU A 516 -6.15 12.27 -16.85
CA LEU A 516 -7.30 12.20 -17.75
C LEU A 516 -7.04 12.98 -19.05
N HIS A 517 -6.57 14.22 -18.93
CA HIS A 517 -6.24 15.03 -20.09
C HIS A 517 -5.15 14.37 -20.95
N PHE A 518 -4.09 13.86 -20.32
CA PHE A 518 -3.03 13.12 -20.99
C PHE A 518 -3.56 11.91 -21.78
N ILE A 519 -4.46 11.13 -21.18
CA ILE A 519 -5.08 9.97 -21.83
C ILE A 519 -5.83 10.41 -23.11
N LYS A 520 -6.63 11.49 -23.05
CA LYS A 520 -7.33 12.02 -24.24
C LYS A 520 -6.34 12.44 -25.33
N ASP A 521 -5.27 13.14 -24.96
CA ASP A 521 -4.24 13.57 -25.90
C ASP A 521 -3.55 12.37 -26.57
N ARG A 522 -3.27 11.30 -25.82
CA ARG A 522 -2.69 10.07 -26.39
C ARG A 522 -3.63 9.41 -27.40
N ILE A 523 -4.93 9.41 -27.15
CA ILE A 523 -5.93 8.92 -28.11
C ILE A 523 -5.90 9.76 -29.39
N LEU A 524 -5.89 11.10 -29.27
CA LEU A 524 -5.81 11.99 -30.43
C LEU A 524 -4.57 11.72 -31.30
N VAL A 525 -3.41 11.52 -30.67
CA VAL A 525 -2.16 11.23 -31.36
C VAL A 525 -2.23 9.88 -32.09
N TYR A 526 -2.75 8.83 -31.44
CA TYR A 526 -2.92 7.51 -32.04
C TYR A 526 -3.87 7.54 -33.25
N HIS A 527 -5.02 8.21 -33.13
CA HIS A 527 -5.98 8.32 -34.23
C HIS A 527 -5.50 9.23 -35.36
N GLY A 528 -4.75 10.30 -35.05
CA GLY A 528 -4.15 11.16 -36.07
C GLY A 528 -3.16 10.42 -36.98
N ALA A 529 -2.42 9.44 -36.43
CA ALA A 529 -1.48 8.62 -37.20
C ALA A 529 -2.17 7.54 -38.06
N ASN A 530 -3.28 6.96 -37.58
CA ASN A 530 -3.91 5.80 -38.20
C ASN A 530 -5.20 6.10 -39.00
N ASN A 531 -5.90 7.21 -38.71
CA ASN A 531 -7.12 7.62 -39.40
C ASN A 531 -7.31 9.16 -39.38
N PRO A 532 -6.60 9.90 -40.25
CA PRO A 532 -6.62 11.37 -40.25
C PRO A 532 -7.97 11.98 -40.63
N LYS A 533 -8.86 11.24 -41.32
CA LYS A 533 -10.20 11.72 -41.70
C LYS A 533 -11.20 11.71 -40.53
N GLY A 534 -11.03 10.82 -39.55
CA GLY A 534 -11.86 10.73 -38.34
C GLY A 534 -11.33 11.55 -37.15
N LEU A 535 -10.20 12.24 -37.31
CA LEU A 535 -9.53 12.96 -36.20
C LEU A 535 -10.39 14.08 -35.62
N LEU A 536 -11.20 14.75 -36.45
CA LEU A 536 -12.07 15.84 -36.01
C LEU A 536 -13.22 15.31 -35.13
N GLU A 537 -13.85 14.21 -35.53
CA GLU A 537 -14.91 13.53 -34.78
C GLU A 537 -14.39 12.99 -33.44
N VAL A 538 -13.19 12.40 -33.43
CA VAL A 538 -12.54 11.91 -32.20
C VAL A 538 -12.17 13.08 -31.28
N ARG A 539 -11.75 14.24 -31.83
CA ARG A 539 -11.47 15.46 -31.04
C ARG A 539 -12.72 16.03 -30.40
N GLU A 540 -13.79 16.19 -31.16
CA GLU A 540 -15.07 16.69 -30.64
C GLU A 540 -15.68 15.73 -29.60
N ALA A 541 -15.46 14.43 -29.76
CA ALA A 541 -15.87 13.43 -28.77
C ALA A 541 -15.02 13.52 -27.49
N LEU A 542 -13.69 13.68 -27.60
CA LEU A 542 -12.76 13.79 -26.46
C LEU A 542 -12.86 15.11 -25.70
N GLU A 543 -13.32 16.19 -26.32
CA GLU A 543 -13.61 17.46 -25.64
C GLU A 543 -14.77 17.35 -24.65
N LYS A 544 -15.73 16.46 -24.94
CA LYS A 544 -16.89 16.13 -24.07
C LYS A 544 -16.55 15.10 -22.99
N VAL A 545 -15.34 14.52 -23.00
CA VAL A 545 -14.88 13.57 -21.99
C VAL A 545 -14.49 14.34 -20.74
N HIS A 546 -15.06 14.08 -19.59
CA HIS A 546 -14.63 14.66 -18.31
C HIS A 546 -14.22 13.58 -17.30
N LYS A 547 -14.42 12.29 -17.65
CA LYS A 547 -13.97 11.08 -16.94
C LYS A 547 -13.58 9.92 -17.93
N VAL A 548 -12.96 8.79 -17.51
CA VAL A 548 -12.25 7.67 -18.30
C VAL A 548 -13.38 6.95 -19.01
N GLU A 549 -14.52 6.99 -18.41
CA GLU A 549 -15.72 6.46 -18.95
C GLU A 549 -16.26 7.11 -20.18
N ASP A 550 -16.10 8.42 -20.31
CA ASP A 550 -16.55 9.11 -21.52
C ASP A 550 -15.63 8.69 -22.69
N LEU A 551 -14.46 8.14 -22.37
CA LEU A 551 -13.47 7.56 -23.28
C LEU A 551 -13.89 6.17 -23.79
N LEU A 552 -14.67 5.44 -23.00
CA LEU A 552 -15.00 4.03 -23.21
C LEU A 552 -15.89 3.80 -24.46
N PRO A 553 -16.94 4.61 -24.74
CA PRO A 553 -17.73 4.54 -25.97
C PRO A 553 -16.92 4.93 -27.20
N ILE A 554 -16.04 5.92 -27.07
CA ILE A 554 -15.10 6.35 -28.12
C ILE A 554 -14.17 5.17 -28.45
N MET A 555 -13.64 4.47 -27.44
CA MET A 555 -12.80 3.29 -27.66
C MET A 555 -13.57 2.09 -28.25
N LYS A 556 -14.87 1.93 -27.96
CA LYS A 556 -15.73 0.86 -28.52
C LYS A 556 -16.19 1.13 -29.95
N GLN A 557 -16.53 2.37 -30.29
CA GLN A 557 -17.06 2.76 -31.61
C GLN A 557 -16.03 2.63 -32.74
N PHE A 558 -14.74 2.65 -32.42
CA PHE A 558 -13.65 2.57 -33.40
C PHE A 558 -12.90 1.23 -33.43
N ASN A 559 -13.43 0.19 -32.77
CA ASN A 559 -12.74 -1.09 -32.66
C ASN A 559 -13.39 -2.21 -33.50
N THR A 560 -13.30 -2.08 -34.82
CA THR A 560 -13.27 -3.25 -35.70
C THR A 560 -11.91 -3.29 -36.39
N LYS A 561 -11.10 -4.26 -35.95
CA LYS A 561 -9.71 -4.57 -36.36
C LYS A 561 -8.64 -3.65 -35.77
N THR A 562 -8.16 -3.99 -34.57
CA THR A 562 -6.80 -3.65 -34.16
C THR A 562 -6.06 -4.89 -33.68
N LYS A 563 -5.03 -5.26 -34.45
CA LYS A 563 -3.84 -5.97 -33.98
C LYS A 563 -2.81 -4.90 -33.63
N ASP A 564 -2.03 -5.22 -32.61
CA ASP A 564 -0.78 -4.58 -32.16
C ASP A 564 -0.92 -3.19 -31.51
N GLY A 565 -0.66 -3.17 -30.19
CA GLY A 565 -0.30 -1.96 -29.46
C GLY A 565 1.12 -1.53 -29.83
N PHE A 566 1.43 -0.25 -29.67
CA PHE A 566 2.79 0.24 -29.83
C PHE A 566 3.46 0.40 -28.47
N THR A 567 4.61 -0.23 -28.33
CA THR A 567 5.64 0.10 -27.34
C THR A 567 6.71 0.90 -28.07
N VAL A 568 7.19 2.00 -27.48
CA VAL A 568 8.37 2.69 -28.03
C VAL A 568 9.59 1.92 -27.56
N ASN A 569 10.08 1.05 -28.44
CA ASN A 569 11.21 0.18 -28.19
C ASN A 569 12.49 0.77 -28.79
N THR A 570 13.53 0.76 -27.99
CA THR A 570 14.92 0.67 -28.50
C THR A 570 15.40 -0.74 -28.15
N LYS A 571 16.43 -1.27 -28.80
CA LYS A 571 16.79 -2.69 -28.69
C LYS A 571 18.02 -2.88 -27.81
N VAL A 572 17.93 -3.75 -26.81
CA VAL A 572 19.03 -4.21 -25.95
C VAL A 572 19.19 -5.72 -26.11
N PRO A 573 20.37 -6.22 -26.47
CA PRO A 573 20.61 -7.65 -26.61
C PRO A 573 20.54 -8.38 -25.26
N SER A 574 19.84 -9.51 -25.25
CA SER A 574 19.74 -10.44 -24.13
C SER A 574 21.11 -11.04 -23.78
N LEU A 575 21.47 -11.01 -22.49
CA LEU A 575 22.67 -11.71 -21.99
C LEU A 575 22.42 -13.20 -21.69
N LYS A 576 21.15 -13.63 -21.59
CA LYS A 576 20.76 -15.01 -21.27
C LYS A 576 20.48 -15.86 -22.51
N ASP A 577 19.91 -15.24 -23.54
CA ASP A 577 19.55 -15.89 -24.80
C ASP A 577 20.33 -15.22 -25.95
N GLN A 578 21.37 -15.89 -26.48
CA GLN A 578 22.10 -15.39 -27.64
C GLN A 578 21.15 -15.18 -28.83
N GLY A 579 21.14 -13.97 -29.41
CA GLY A 579 20.35 -13.63 -30.60
C GLY A 579 18.95 -13.06 -30.35
N LYS A 580 18.54 -12.88 -29.08
CA LYS A 580 17.28 -12.17 -28.76
C LYS A 580 17.55 -10.74 -28.30
N GLU A 581 16.74 -9.81 -28.78
CA GLU A 581 16.73 -8.40 -28.37
C GLU A 581 15.48 -8.15 -27.53
N TYR A 582 15.64 -7.43 -26.42
CA TYR A 582 14.57 -6.91 -25.58
C TYR A 582 14.52 -5.39 -25.67
N ASP A 583 13.46 -4.80 -25.17
CA ASP A 583 13.23 -3.37 -25.29
C ASP A 583 14.09 -2.59 -24.27
N GLY A 584 15.00 -1.72 -24.73
CA GLY A 584 15.70 -0.71 -23.92
C GLY A 584 16.53 0.32 -24.73
N PHE A 585 16.76 1.49 -24.13
CA PHE A 585 17.46 2.65 -24.73
C PHE A 585 18.92 2.71 -24.27
N THR A 586 19.82 3.10 -25.19
CA THR A 586 21.25 3.37 -24.90
C THR A 586 21.48 4.88 -24.99
N ILE A 587 21.90 5.51 -23.89
CA ILE A 587 22.37 6.90 -23.89
C ILE A 587 23.89 6.87 -23.80
N THR A 588 24.56 7.43 -24.80
CA THR A 588 26.01 7.65 -24.80
C THR A 588 26.26 9.11 -24.41
N ILE A 589 26.92 9.33 -23.27
CA ILE A 589 27.33 10.67 -22.82
C ILE A 589 28.70 10.96 -23.43
N THR A 590 28.74 11.73 -24.52
CA THR A 590 29.97 12.35 -25.01
C THR A 590 30.09 13.73 -24.38
N GLY A 591 31.15 13.92 -23.60
CA GLY A 591 31.40 15.17 -22.91
C GLY A 591 31.98 16.21 -23.86
N ASP A 592 31.22 17.26 -24.11
CA ASP A 592 31.78 18.57 -24.44
C ASP A 592 31.38 19.57 -23.34
N LYS A 593 32.36 20.38 -22.95
CA LYS A 593 32.20 21.42 -21.94
C LYS A 593 31.29 22.53 -22.46
N TYR A 594 30.57 23.14 -21.52
CA TYR A 594 29.72 24.35 -21.63
C TYR A 594 28.23 24.13 -21.90
N GLU A 595 27.51 23.74 -20.85
CA GLU A 595 26.55 24.58 -20.12
C GLU A 595 26.01 23.74 -18.95
N ALA A 596 26.16 24.21 -17.70
CA ALA A 596 25.68 23.46 -16.53
C ALA A 596 24.18 23.12 -16.63
N ASP A 597 23.42 23.93 -17.37
CA ASP A 597 21.99 23.75 -17.59
C ASP A 597 21.66 22.62 -18.59
N ALA A 598 22.51 22.39 -19.61
CA ALA A 598 22.37 21.31 -20.58
C ALA A 598 22.56 19.93 -19.92
N VAL A 599 23.58 19.80 -19.05
CA VAL A 599 23.80 18.57 -18.27
C VAL A 599 22.62 18.30 -17.32
N CYS A 600 22.09 19.34 -16.67
CA CYS A 600 20.90 19.21 -15.83
C CYS A 600 19.68 18.72 -16.63
N ASN A 601 19.46 19.23 -17.84
CA ASN A 601 18.37 18.80 -18.72
C ASN A 601 18.53 17.36 -19.22
N LEU A 602 19.77 16.91 -19.47
CA LEU A 602 20.06 15.52 -19.84
C LEU A 602 19.79 14.55 -18.69
N ILE A 603 20.19 14.91 -17.46
CA ILE A 603 19.91 14.12 -16.26
C ILE A 603 18.40 14.00 -16.05
N LEU A 604 17.67 15.11 -16.10
CA LEU A 604 16.22 15.13 -15.95
C LEU A 604 15.51 14.36 -17.08
N SER A 605 16.06 14.39 -18.30
CA SER A 605 15.58 13.57 -19.42
C SER A 605 15.77 12.07 -19.19
N LEU A 606 16.94 11.64 -18.73
CA LEU A 606 17.18 10.23 -18.40
C LEU A 606 16.15 9.72 -17.38
N VAL A 607 15.90 10.51 -16.34
CA VAL A 607 14.99 10.09 -15.27
C VAL A 607 13.52 10.22 -15.66
N TYR A 608 13.16 11.18 -16.52
CA TYR A 608 11.84 11.22 -17.17
C TYR A 608 11.51 9.87 -17.82
N TYR A 609 12.45 9.30 -18.58
CA TYR A 609 12.25 7.99 -19.21
C TYR A 609 12.19 6.87 -18.17
N PHE A 610 13.02 6.90 -17.13
CA PHE A 610 12.96 5.90 -16.06
C PHE A 610 11.59 5.87 -15.33
N TYR A 611 11.03 7.04 -15.03
CA TYR A 611 9.70 7.14 -14.44
C TYR A 611 8.62 6.56 -15.35
N ASN A 612 8.68 6.84 -16.65
CA ASN A 612 7.71 6.36 -17.62
C ASN A 612 7.84 4.85 -17.91
N LEU A 613 9.05 4.29 -17.83
CA LEU A 613 9.31 2.87 -18.08
C LEU A 613 9.01 1.96 -16.89
N MET A 614 9.02 2.51 -15.67
CA MET A 614 8.81 1.76 -14.41
C MET A 614 9.52 0.40 -14.36
N PRO A 615 10.86 0.35 -14.50
CA PRO A 615 11.58 -0.91 -14.71
C PRO A 615 11.74 -1.77 -13.44
N LEU A 616 11.13 -1.37 -12.31
CA LEU A 616 11.21 -2.05 -11.03
C LEU A 616 9.82 -2.48 -10.53
N SER A 617 9.77 -3.60 -9.81
CA SER A 617 8.55 -4.15 -9.19
C SER A 617 7.87 -3.18 -8.22
N ARG A 618 8.67 -2.40 -7.48
CA ARG A 618 8.24 -1.40 -6.49
C ARG A 618 9.33 -0.34 -6.30
N GLY A 619 8.95 0.82 -5.78
CA GLY A 619 9.91 1.83 -5.34
C GLY A 619 10.63 2.60 -6.44
N SER A 620 10.22 2.44 -7.71
CA SER A 620 10.77 3.17 -8.86
C SER A 620 10.82 4.67 -8.62
N SER A 621 9.82 5.23 -7.94
CA SER A 621 9.69 6.67 -7.78
C SER A 621 10.79 7.31 -6.92
N VAL A 622 11.03 6.74 -5.73
CA VAL A 622 12.05 7.23 -4.80
C VAL A 622 13.47 6.94 -5.30
N ILE A 623 13.67 5.80 -5.98
CA ILE A 623 14.96 5.42 -6.58
C ILE A 623 15.34 6.42 -7.68
N ALA A 624 14.41 6.69 -8.60
CA ALA A 624 14.59 7.67 -9.65
C ALA A 624 14.97 9.05 -9.11
N TYR A 625 14.25 9.52 -8.09
CA TYR A 625 14.53 10.84 -7.52
C TYR A 625 15.91 10.90 -6.84
N SER A 626 16.31 9.85 -6.13
CA SER A 626 17.65 9.78 -5.51
C SER A 626 18.78 9.84 -6.54
N VAL A 627 18.59 9.20 -7.71
CA VAL A 627 19.54 9.25 -8.83
C VAL A 627 19.59 10.65 -9.45
N ILE A 628 18.45 11.34 -9.60
CA ILE A 628 18.43 12.75 -10.05
C ILE A 628 19.29 13.60 -9.11
N VAL A 629 19.03 13.51 -7.80
CA VAL A 629 19.75 14.32 -6.80
C VAL A 629 21.25 14.05 -6.87
N GLY A 630 21.67 12.78 -6.89
CA GLY A 630 23.08 12.41 -6.98
C GLY A 630 23.77 12.89 -8.27
N ALA A 631 23.12 12.71 -9.42
CA ALA A 631 23.68 13.12 -10.71
C ALA A 631 23.76 14.66 -10.85
N LEU A 632 22.78 15.40 -10.33
CA LEU A 632 22.84 16.88 -10.30
C LEU A 632 23.94 17.37 -9.35
N MET A 633 24.09 16.73 -8.19
CA MET A 633 25.19 17.07 -7.28
C MET A 633 26.54 16.79 -7.93
N ALA A 634 26.66 15.71 -8.72
CA ALA A 634 27.86 15.42 -9.47
C ALA A 634 28.22 16.59 -10.41
N SER A 635 27.22 17.18 -11.09
CA SER A 635 27.38 18.31 -12.02
C SER A 635 27.66 19.66 -11.33
N GLY A 636 27.76 19.66 -9.99
CA GLY A 636 28.05 20.84 -9.19
C GLY A 636 26.79 21.61 -8.77
N LYS A 637 25.60 20.99 -8.87
CA LYS A 637 24.31 21.59 -8.47
C LYS A 637 23.69 20.84 -7.29
N GLU A 638 23.52 21.51 -6.17
CA GLU A 638 22.81 20.96 -5.01
C GLU A 638 21.30 21.25 -5.10
N VAL A 639 20.49 20.23 -4.75
CA VAL A 639 19.04 20.36 -4.61
C VAL A 639 18.73 20.83 -3.19
N ALA A 640 18.24 22.06 -3.05
CA ALA A 640 17.89 22.64 -1.75
C ALA A 640 16.38 22.74 -1.50
N GLY A 641 15.57 22.52 -2.53
CA GLY A 641 14.11 22.60 -2.46
C GLY A 641 13.45 21.28 -2.06
N LYS A 642 12.25 21.38 -1.49
CA LYS A 642 11.37 20.23 -1.22
C LYS A 642 10.39 20.03 -2.35
N ILE A 643 9.91 18.80 -2.50
CA ILE A 643 8.78 18.48 -3.37
C ILE A 643 7.55 19.24 -2.85
N PRO A 644 6.85 20.05 -3.68
CA PRO A 644 5.70 20.81 -3.22
C PRO A 644 4.59 19.90 -2.69
N LYS A 645 3.88 20.37 -1.66
CA LYS A 645 2.69 19.71 -1.14
C LYS A 645 1.73 19.38 -2.28
N GLY A 646 1.23 18.15 -2.30
CA GLY A 646 0.31 17.70 -3.35
C GLY A 646 0.97 17.10 -4.59
N LYS A 647 2.29 17.28 -4.74
CA LYS A 647 3.01 16.83 -5.93
C LYS A 647 3.75 15.52 -5.73
N LEU A 648 3.82 14.76 -6.81
CA LEU A 648 4.52 13.49 -6.94
C LEU A 648 5.40 13.55 -8.18
N VAL A 649 6.71 13.35 -8.01
CA VAL A 649 7.70 13.55 -9.07
C VAL A 649 7.51 12.58 -10.23
N ASP A 650 7.18 11.32 -9.94
CA ASP A 650 6.85 10.30 -10.93
C ASP A 650 5.65 10.72 -11.78
N PHE A 651 4.60 11.29 -11.17
CA PHE A 651 3.45 11.76 -11.93
C PHE A 651 3.71 13.05 -12.72
N GLU A 652 4.51 13.99 -12.22
CA GLU A 652 4.93 15.13 -13.04
C GLU A 652 5.74 14.67 -14.26
N ALA A 653 6.52 13.59 -14.15
CA ALA A 653 7.21 13.01 -15.29
C ALA A 653 6.24 12.31 -16.25
N MET A 654 5.30 11.53 -15.76
CA MET A 654 4.35 10.80 -16.62
C MET A 654 3.36 11.71 -17.34
N THR A 655 2.96 12.82 -16.72
CA THR A 655 1.97 13.75 -17.28
C THR A 655 2.61 14.88 -18.09
N ALA A 656 3.93 15.03 -18.05
CA ALA A 656 4.62 16.01 -18.87
C ALA A 656 4.62 15.59 -20.36
N PRO A 657 4.39 16.51 -21.30
CA PRO A 657 4.32 16.22 -22.74
C PRO A 657 5.67 15.76 -23.33
N GLY A 658 6.77 15.97 -22.61
CA GLY A 658 8.11 15.53 -22.97
C GLY A 658 9.11 15.84 -21.86
N SER A 659 10.34 15.35 -22.02
CA SER A 659 11.40 15.50 -21.02
C SER A 659 11.78 16.96 -20.73
N GLU A 660 11.69 17.85 -21.72
CA GLU A 660 11.94 19.28 -21.54
C GLU A 660 10.91 19.95 -20.63
N ALA A 661 9.63 19.60 -20.80
CA ALA A 661 8.55 20.13 -19.97
C ALA A 661 8.67 19.61 -18.53
N PHE A 662 8.97 18.32 -18.36
CA PHE A 662 9.30 17.77 -17.04
C PHE A 662 10.50 18.49 -16.42
N SER A 663 11.55 18.76 -17.19
CA SER A 663 12.74 19.45 -16.71
C SER A 663 12.42 20.85 -16.18
N LYS A 664 11.55 21.61 -16.87
CA LYS A 664 11.07 22.93 -16.40
C LYS A 664 10.28 22.81 -15.11
N ILE A 665 9.37 21.84 -15.02
CA ILE A 665 8.56 21.58 -13.80
C ILE A 665 9.48 21.22 -12.64
N ALA A 666 10.38 20.25 -12.81
CA ALA A 666 11.30 19.80 -11.76
C ALA A 666 12.18 20.95 -11.26
N LYS A 667 12.84 21.68 -12.17
CA LYS A 667 13.70 22.81 -11.81
C LYS A 667 12.96 23.92 -11.02
N SER A 668 11.66 24.09 -11.23
CA SER A 668 10.89 25.17 -10.58
C SER A 668 10.81 25.02 -9.06
N TRP A 669 10.93 23.82 -8.51
CA TRP A 669 10.83 23.56 -7.07
C TRP A 669 12.06 22.89 -6.48
N MET A 670 12.98 22.34 -7.30
CA MET A 670 14.26 21.79 -6.81
C MET A 670 15.20 22.84 -6.20
N ASN A 671 15.03 24.12 -6.53
CA ASN A 671 15.84 25.24 -6.02
C ASN A 671 17.36 24.94 -6.14
N LEU A 672 17.82 24.78 -7.38
CA LEU A 672 19.20 24.36 -7.67
C LEU A 672 20.20 25.46 -7.28
N LYS A 673 21.10 25.13 -6.36
CA LYS A 673 22.19 26.02 -5.91
C LYS A 673 23.54 25.47 -6.33
N SER A 674 24.56 26.31 -6.34
CA SER A 674 25.94 25.83 -6.50
C SER A 674 26.30 24.93 -5.32
N ILE A 675 26.94 23.79 -5.59
CA ILE A 675 27.30 22.83 -4.56
C ILE A 675 28.28 23.45 -3.55
N SER A 676 28.04 23.21 -2.26
CA SER A 676 28.95 23.65 -1.20
C SER A 676 30.33 22.96 -1.32
N PRO A 677 31.45 23.64 -1.02
CA PRO A 677 32.76 23.02 -0.94
C PRO A 677 32.83 21.84 0.05
N SER A 678 31.97 21.82 1.07
CA SER A 678 31.91 20.75 2.08
C SER A 678 31.61 19.37 1.51
N TYR A 679 30.94 19.28 0.35
CA TYR A 679 30.67 17.99 -0.30
C TYR A 679 31.93 17.33 -0.86
N LYS A 680 32.97 18.12 -1.18
CA LYS A 680 34.24 17.60 -1.71
C LYS A 680 35.11 16.94 -0.65
N THR A 681 34.91 17.30 0.62
CA THR A 681 35.67 16.75 1.76
C THR A 681 35.02 15.52 2.36
N LEU A 682 33.86 15.09 1.85
CA LEU A 682 33.15 13.92 2.35
C LEU A 682 33.88 12.62 2.00
N PRO A 683 33.92 11.64 2.93
CA PRO A 683 34.49 10.34 2.65
C PRO A 683 33.63 9.59 1.62
N SER A 684 34.24 8.61 0.94
CA SER A 684 33.50 7.77 -0.01
C SER A 684 32.46 6.91 0.70
N VAL A 685 31.22 6.92 0.22
CA VAL A 685 30.13 6.11 0.77
C VAL A 685 30.44 4.62 0.64
N SER A 686 30.97 4.18 -0.51
CA SER A 686 31.30 2.77 -0.75
C SER A 686 32.52 2.29 0.04
N GLU A 687 33.45 3.18 0.42
CA GLU A 687 34.56 2.83 1.31
C GLU A 687 34.17 2.92 2.79
N ALA A 688 33.26 3.84 3.15
CA ALA A 688 32.73 3.97 4.49
C ALA A 688 31.80 2.80 4.86
N PHE A 689 31.06 2.28 3.87
CA PHE A 689 30.11 1.17 4.05
C PHE A 689 30.33 0.07 2.98
N PRO A 690 31.45 -0.69 3.05
CA PRO A 690 31.86 -1.62 1.99
C PRO A 690 31.11 -2.96 2.01
N THR A 691 30.43 -3.30 3.10
CA THR A 691 29.74 -4.59 3.30
C THR A 691 28.27 -4.38 3.67
N LEU A 692 27.46 -5.41 3.46
CA LEU A 692 26.05 -5.41 3.88
C LEU A 692 25.91 -5.12 5.38
N ARG A 693 26.81 -5.64 6.23
CA ARG A 693 26.86 -5.31 7.66
C ARG A 693 26.91 -3.81 7.89
N SER A 694 27.92 -3.14 7.33
CA SER A 694 28.14 -1.71 7.54
C SER A 694 26.98 -0.85 7.01
N MET A 695 26.32 -1.28 5.93
CA MET A 695 25.09 -0.65 5.43
C MET A 695 23.93 -0.80 6.41
N ILE A 696 23.71 -2.00 6.96
CA ILE A 696 22.65 -2.24 7.94
C ILE A 696 22.93 -1.46 9.24
N GLU A 697 24.18 -1.41 9.70
CA GLU A 697 24.58 -0.63 10.87
C GLU A 697 24.19 0.84 10.72
N VAL A 698 24.63 1.50 9.65
CA VAL A 698 24.36 2.94 9.45
C VAL A 698 22.88 3.25 9.31
N LEU A 699 22.09 2.35 8.70
CA LEU A 699 20.64 2.52 8.57
C LEU A 699 19.90 2.43 9.91
N ASN A 700 20.50 1.81 10.92
CA ASN A 700 19.90 1.60 12.24
C ASN A 700 20.45 2.52 13.34
N THR A 701 21.40 3.39 13.01
CA THR A 701 21.97 4.41 13.91
C THR A 701 20.96 5.54 14.18
N ASP A 702 20.84 6.01 15.42
CA ASP A 702 20.06 7.24 15.70
C ASP A 702 20.95 8.48 15.63
N SER A 703 20.74 9.30 14.59
CA SER A 703 21.50 10.52 14.31
C SER A 703 20.72 11.80 14.67
N SER A 704 19.41 11.67 14.94
CA SER A 704 18.45 12.77 15.07
C SER A 704 18.88 13.87 16.09
N PRO A 705 19.35 13.54 17.31
CA PRO A 705 19.64 14.55 18.33
C PRO A 705 20.84 15.46 18.00
N ARG A 706 21.72 15.02 17.10
CA ARG A 706 23.02 15.66 16.85
C ARG A 706 23.10 16.33 15.48
N CYS A 707 22.49 15.75 14.45
CA CYS A 707 22.45 16.37 13.13
C CYS A 707 21.61 17.67 13.11
N LEU A 708 20.56 17.76 13.94
CA LEU A 708 19.76 18.98 14.12
C LEU A 708 20.50 20.15 14.80
N LYS A 709 21.65 19.90 15.44
CA LYS A 709 22.47 20.95 16.09
C LYS A 709 23.55 21.55 15.19
N LYS A 710 23.83 20.91 14.04
CA LYS A 710 24.92 21.28 13.11
C LYS A 710 24.43 21.90 11.79
N LEU A 711 23.16 21.71 11.46
CA LEU A 711 22.45 22.29 10.31
C LEU A 711 21.65 23.51 10.76
#